data_AF-A0A0W8DBH1-F1
#
_entry.id   AF-A0A0W8DBH1-F1
#
_cell.length_a   1.000
_cell.length_b   1.000
_cell.length_c   1.000
_cell.angle_alpha   90.00
_cell.angle_beta   90.00
_cell.angle_gamma   90.00
#
_symmetry.space_group_name_H-M   'P 1'
#
loop_
_entity.id
_entity.type
_entity.pdbx_description
1 polymer ?
#
loop_
_entity_poly.entity_id
_entity_poly.type
_entity_poly.pdbx_seq_one_letter_code
_entity_poly.pdbx_strand_id
1 'polypeptide(L)'
;MALAGAVAYGYSNIFVTAPSPENLKTVFDFVFKGFDALKYKEHLDYEIVQSTNPEFNHAVVRVNIFREHRQTIQYIQPTHHEKLAQAELVAIDEAAAIPLPVVKNLLGPYLVFMSSTINGYEGTGRSLSLKLLQKLREQQGSAGEAAARAAASIHGDQKRRKGEQKLHEERWQAASNAAHAAAAGSASSSARVLREVALETPIRYAPNDPVERWLNALLCLDATNASHRLVAGTPHPRDCELYYVNRDSLFSYHKLSESFLQRIMALYVSSHYKNQPNDLQLLSDAPAHHVFALLGPGAEAQGNAGQLPDVLCVVQVALEGEISKASVKAQLARGQRASGDLIPWTVAQQFQDSEFAALSGARVVRIATHPDVTGMGYGSRAIELLTKYYQGEITSDVADGESEEKEKEDKLEDDDDDEEEKKSKLRKEKIKPRKTLPPLLLPLDERPCERLHWFGTSFGLTLPLHNFWSRAKFRSVYIRQTANDLTGEHTAIMLRSLRCDDLPAAPADGWLDEFVADSRRRFTSLLSYDFSKFPCALALGLLSDESAGSNEDEKQLTLHRSATGEISPAELAMVLTPYDAKRLKSYAKNMVDYHMIVDLIPSLARLYFLQRLPQMSLSYLQRAILVSLGLQHQSVDVIQQELNVPSNQLLALFNKAVRKFLGQIEQLMEKQLEEETANSKKLAEVAAQSQAMAPTETTLDEEMREGAQAEKAKQQQKLLDSLNLMKYAVRGDDADWDAALAQAENGGAVVQVKSKKQNKTKKESKEPKKEYKHNKRSADADGDRKKGKKSKKSKYANLS
;
A
#
# COMPACT_ATOMS: atom_id res chain seq x y z
N MET A 1 -1.01 35.25 26.21
CA MET A 1 -1.76 36.53 26.25
C MET A 1 -3.22 36.39 25.82
N ALA A 2 -3.55 35.98 24.57
CA ALA A 2 -4.95 35.95 24.10
C ALA A 2 -5.92 35.20 25.04
N LEU A 3 -5.52 34.04 25.58
CA LEU A 3 -6.30 33.28 26.57
C LEU A 3 -6.56 34.05 27.88
N ALA A 4 -5.57 34.80 28.39
CA ALA A 4 -5.74 35.64 29.58
C ALA A 4 -6.69 36.82 29.30
N GLY A 5 -6.67 37.36 28.08
CA GLY A 5 -7.64 38.35 27.61
C GLY A 5 -9.06 37.77 27.50
N ALA A 6 -9.21 36.52 27.07
CA ALA A 6 -10.51 35.84 27.03
C ALA A 6 -11.08 35.61 28.44
N VAL A 7 -10.25 35.24 29.42
CA VAL A 7 -10.66 35.20 30.84
C VAL A 7 -11.13 36.58 31.31
N ALA A 8 -10.36 37.65 31.05
CA ALA A 8 -10.74 39.01 31.42
C ALA A 8 -11.98 39.56 30.67
N TYR A 9 -12.34 38.98 29.52
CA TYR A 9 -13.57 39.30 28.79
C TYR A 9 -14.80 38.53 29.34
N GLY A 10 -14.59 37.51 30.16
CA GLY A 10 -15.64 36.76 30.83
C GLY A 10 -15.97 35.39 30.23
N TYR A 11 -15.11 34.80 29.40
CA TYR A 11 -15.27 33.40 28.97
C TYR A 11 -15.07 32.45 30.15
N SER A 12 -16.04 31.58 30.41
CA SER A 12 -16.06 30.62 31.53
C SER A 12 -15.32 29.31 31.21
N ASN A 13 -15.61 28.69 30.07
CA ASN A 13 -15.09 27.35 29.74
C ASN A 13 -14.13 27.41 28.55
N ILE A 14 -12.85 27.58 28.86
CA ILE A 14 -11.76 27.66 27.88
C ILE A 14 -11.01 26.32 27.86
N PHE A 15 -10.92 25.72 26.68
CA PHE A 15 -10.12 24.51 26.47
C PHE A 15 -8.88 24.82 25.64
N VAL A 16 -7.78 24.16 25.96
CA VAL A 16 -6.52 24.23 25.20
C VAL A 16 -6.14 22.82 24.77
N THR A 17 -5.69 22.65 23.55
CA THR A 17 -5.29 21.34 23.02
C THR A 17 -4.03 21.48 22.16
N ALA A 18 -3.19 20.46 22.18
CA ALA A 18 -1.91 20.36 21.50
C ALA A 18 -1.56 18.87 21.30
N PRO A 19 -0.60 18.51 20.43
CA PRO A 19 -0.15 17.13 20.26
C PRO A 19 0.39 16.49 21.56
N SER A 20 1.08 17.28 22.39
CA SER A 20 1.60 16.90 23.71
C SER A 20 1.30 18.00 24.73
N PRO A 21 0.98 17.68 26.00
CA PRO A 21 0.79 18.69 27.04
C PRO A 21 2.07 19.50 27.34
N GLU A 22 3.26 18.96 27.04
CA GLU A 22 4.53 19.65 27.26
C GLU A 22 4.66 20.93 26.41
N ASN A 23 4.14 20.89 25.19
CA ASN A 23 4.14 22.04 24.27
C ASN A 23 3.43 23.26 24.87
N LEU A 24 2.43 23.02 25.74
CA LEU A 24 1.63 24.06 26.36
C LEU A 24 2.30 24.73 27.57
N LYS A 25 3.47 24.27 28.02
CA LYS A 25 4.20 24.90 29.14
C LYS A 25 4.43 26.40 28.89
N THR A 26 4.93 26.73 27.70
CA THR A 26 5.15 28.13 27.28
C THR A 26 3.83 28.90 27.14
N VAL A 27 2.76 28.24 26.64
CA VAL A 27 1.43 28.84 26.53
C VAL A 27 0.90 29.25 27.90
N PHE A 28 1.01 28.38 28.91
CA PHE A 28 0.62 28.69 30.29
C PHE A 28 1.53 29.75 30.93
N ASP A 29 2.85 29.74 30.71
CA ASP A 29 3.73 30.83 31.15
C ASP A 29 3.29 32.21 30.59
N PHE A 30 2.79 32.25 29.35
CA PHE A 30 2.22 33.45 28.72
C PHE A 30 0.75 33.72 29.09
N VAL A 31 0.07 32.82 29.81
CA VAL A 31 -1.19 33.09 30.50
C VAL A 31 -0.89 33.75 31.84
N PHE A 32 0.02 33.20 32.64
CA PHE A 32 0.39 33.75 33.95
C PHE A 32 0.97 35.17 33.84
N LYS A 33 1.89 35.43 32.90
CA LYS A 33 2.36 36.80 32.60
C LYS A 33 1.24 37.77 32.17
N GLY A 34 0.15 37.24 31.58
CA GLY A 34 -1.05 38.01 31.27
C GLY A 34 -1.88 38.32 32.51
N PHE A 35 -2.03 37.34 33.40
CA PHE A 35 -2.66 37.49 34.70
C PHE A 35 -1.92 38.50 35.60
N ASP A 36 -0.59 38.48 35.63
CA ASP A 36 0.25 39.48 36.31
C ASP A 36 -0.06 40.90 35.81
N ALA A 37 -0.07 41.10 34.48
CA ALA A 37 -0.39 42.38 33.86
C ALA A 37 -1.83 42.85 34.15
N LEU A 38 -2.77 41.90 34.29
CA LEU A 38 -4.17 42.13 34.68
C LEU A 38 -4.38 42.17 36.22
N LYS A 39 -3.29 42.09 37.00
CA LYS A 39 -3.27 42.13 38.48
C LYS A 39 -4.09 41.03 39.16
N TYR A 40 -4.17 39.85 38.54
CA TYR A 40 -4.64 38.63 39.20
C TYR A 40 -3.53 38.08 40.10
N LYS A 41 -3.89 37.45 41.22
CA LYS A 41 -2.95 36.86 42.19
C LYS A 41 -3.16 35.36 42.32
N GLU A 42 -2.07 34.60 42.32
CA GLU A 42 -2.08 33.16 42.60
C GLU A 42 -2.61 32.88 44.02
N HIS A 43 -3.31 31.75 44.18
CA HIS A 43 -4.00 31.29 45.40
C HIS A 43 -5.11 32.20 45.94
N LEU A 44 -5.32 33.39 45.37
CA LEU A 44 -6.43 34.29 45.70
C LEU A 44 -7.45 34.35 44.55
N ASP A 45 -6.99 34.72 43.35
CA ASP A 45 -7.83 34.86 42.16
C ASP A 45 -7.82 33.62 41.28
N TYR A 46 -6.76 32.81 41.34
CA TYR A 46 -6.63 31.56 40.57
C TYR A 46 -5.79 30.48 41.26
N GLU A 47 -5.98 29.23 40.86
CA GLU A 47 -5.28 28.03 41.34
C GLU A 47 -4.78 27.20 40.14
N ILE A 48 -3.54 26.69 40.23
CA ILE A 48 -2.91 25.85 39.19
C ILE A 48 -2.99 24.38 39.60
N VAL A 49 -3.50 23.53 38.70
CA VAL A 49 -3.57 22.07 38.86
C VAL A 49 -2.63 21.41 37.85
N GLN A 50 -1.56 20.80 38.36
CA GLN A 50 -0.58 20.03 37.59
C GLN A 50 -0.99 18.56 37.47
N SER A 51 -0.45 17.86 36.46
CA SER A 51 -0.69 16.42 36.29
C SER A 51 0.02 15.58 37.35
N THR A 52 -0.65 14.51 37.79
CA THR A 52 -0.07 13.41 38.57
C THR A 52 0.42 12.25 37.69
N ASN A 53 0.20 12.28 36.36
CA ASN A 53 0.68 11.23 35.45
C ASN A 53 2.18 11.44 35.16
N PRO A 54 3.07 10.45 35.43
CA PRO A 54 4.48 10.53 35.06
C PRO A 54 4.73 10.86 33.58
N GLU A 55 3.88 10.35 32.67
CA GLU A 55 4.02 10.60 31.22
C GLU A 55 3.86 12.08 30.83
N PHE A 56 3.26 12.90 31.70
CA PHE A 56 3.00 14.32 31.44
C PHE A 56 3.95 15.25 32.20
N ASN A 57 5.02 14.75 32.82
CA ASN A 57 6.13 15.54 33.41
C ASN A 57 5.68 16.76 34.25
N HIS A 58 4.65 16.57 35.09
CA HIS A 58 4.03 17.62 35.92
C HIS A 58 3.51 18.85 35.15
N ALA A 59 3.16 18.69 33.86
CA ALA A 59 2.54 19.74 33.06
C ALA A 59 1.25 20.28 33.70
N VAL A 60 0.96 21.56 33.48
CA VAL A 60 -0.29 22.21 33.91
C VAL A 60 -1.45 21.64 33.09
N VAL A 61 -2.41 21.02 33.77
CA VAL A 61 -3.60 20.41 33.13
C VAL A 61 -4.83 21.30 33.28
N ARG A 62 -4.95 22.05 34.38
CA ARG A 62 -6.07 22.96 34.59
C ARG A 62 -5.64 24.18 35.40
N VAL A 63 -6.22 25.32 35.10
CA VAL A 63 -6.17 26.54 35.90
C VAL A 63 -7.61 26.93 36.24
N ASN A 64 -7.93 26.98 37.53
CA ASN A 64 -9.22 27.44 38.03
C ASN A 64 -9.10 28.93 38.34
N ILE A 65 -10.05 29.76 37.92
CA ILE A 65 -10.10 31.20 38.21
C ILE A 65 -11.42 31.52 38.92
N PHE A 66 -11.37 32.39 39.95
CA PHE A 66 -12.48 32.64 40.87
C PHE A 66 -12.83 34.13 41.07
N ARG A 67 -12.10 35.05 40.40
CA ARG A 67 -12.10 36.49 40.70
C ARG A 67 -13.46 37.19 40.57
N GLU A 68 -14.19 36.94 39.49
CA GLU A 68 -15.53 37.52 39.25
C GLU A 68 -16.61 36.43 39.25
N HIS A 69 -16.35 35.37 38.49
CA HIS A 69 -17.12 34.14 38.46
C HIS A 69 -16.17 32.95 38.29
N ARG A 70 -16.70 31.73 38.33
CA ARG A 70 -15.90 30.52 38.11
C ARG A 70 -15.57 30.37 36.63
N GLN A 71 -14.29 30.49 36.31
CA GLN A 71 -13.75 30.27 34.97
C GLN A 71 -12.69 29.17 35.03
N THR A 72 -12.52 28.43 33.93
CA THR A 72 -11.51 27.37 33.84
C THR A 72 -10.78 27.43 32.51
N ILE A 73 -9.46 27.30 32.57
CA ILE A 73 -8.63 26.95 31.40
C ILE A 73 -8.19 25.50 31.63
N GLN A 74 -8.52 24.57 30.73
CA GLN A 74 -8.09 23.17 30.87
C GLN A 74 -7.53 22.57 29.59
N TYR A 75 -6.47 21.79 29.74
CA TYR A 75 -5.91 20.97 28.69
C TYR A 75 -6.85 19.81 28.36
N ILE A 76 -6.97 19.51 27.06
CA ILE A 76 -7.59 18.30 26.57
C ILE A 76 -6.77 17.68 25.43
N GLN A 77 -6.63 16.36 25.46
CA GLN A 77 -6.04 15.62 24.34
C GLN A 77 -6.94 15.75 23.09
N PRO A 78 -6.36 15.95 21.89
CA PRO A 78 -7.11 16.14 20.65
C PRO A 78 -8.19 15.07 20.35
N THR A 79 -7.96 13.84 20.80
CA THR A 79 -8.88 12.70 20.62
C THR A 79 -10.18 12.82 21.42
N HIS A 80 -10.19 13.52 22.56
CA HIS A 80 -11.31 13.57 23.49
C HIS A 80 -12.33 14.69 23.18
N HIS A 81 -12.61 14.95 21.90
CA HIS A 81 -13.44 16.06 21.44
C HIS A 81 -14.87 16.10 22.03
N GLU A 82 -15.42 14.97 22.48
CA GLU A 82 -16.75 14.87 23.12
C GLU A 82 -16.92 15.81 24.32
N LYS A 83 -15.86 16.02 25.11
CA LYS A 83 -15.90 16.88 26.31
C LYS A 83 -15.97 18.37 25.96
N LEU A 84 -15.77 18.74 24.69
CA LEU A 84 -15.89 20.11 24.20
C LEU A 84 -17.34 20.56 24.01
N ALA A 85 -18.34 19.70 24.24
CA ALA A 85 -19.75 20.08 24.16
C ALA A 85 -20.15 21.25 25.09
N GLN A 86 -19.36 21.51 26.15
CA GLN A 86 -19.53 22.63 27.09
C GLN A 86 -18.48 23.75 26.91
N ALA A 87 -17.67 23.70 25.84
CA ALA A 87 -16.66 24.71 25.56
C ALA A 87 -17.30 25.97 24.96
N GLU A 88 -16.80 27.13 25.39
CA GLU A 88 -17.13 28.43 24.77
C GLU A 88 -16.00 28.91 23.86
N LEU A 89 -14.76 28.56 24.21
CA LEU A 89 -13.55 28.84 23.47
C LEU A 89 -12.63 27.60 23.47
N VAL A 90 -12.12 27.24 22.30
CA VAL A 90 -11.06 26.22 22.14
C VAL A 90 -9.84 26.86 21.49
N ALA A 91 -8.66 26.67 22.07
CA ALA A 91 -7.39 27.01 21.45
C ALA A 91 -6.62 25.74 21.07
N ILE A 92 -6.38 25.56 19.78
CA ILE A 92 -5.62 24.47 19.20
C ILE A 92 -4.21 24.99 18.88
N ASP A 93 -3.21 24.51 19.62
CA ASP A 93 -1.81 24.85 19.39
C ASP A 93 -1.15 23.80 18.49
N GLU A 94 -0.38 24.26 17.50
CA GLU A 94 0.18 23.45 16.41
C GLU A 94 -0.84 22.53 15.73
N ALA A 95 -1.96 23.13 15.28
CA ALA A 95 -3.05 22.43 14.60
C ALA A 95 -2.62 21.62 13.37
N ALA A 96 -1.47 21.95 12.76
CA ALA A 96 -0.92 21.26 11.60
C ALA A 96 -0.19 19.95 11.95
N ALA A 97 0.15 19.73 13.22
CA ALA A 97 0.66 18.45 13.73
C ALA A 97 -0.46 17.49 14.16
N ILE A 98 -1.73 17.92 14.16
CA ILE A 98 -2.89 17.12 14.57
C ILE A 98 -3.63 16.61 13.31
N PRO A 99 -3.95 15.31 13.20
CA PRO A 99 -4.68 14.75 12.05
C PRO A 99 -5.92 15.57 11.63
N LEU A 100 -6.04 15.87 10.33
CA LEU A 100 -7.14 16.68 9.80
C LEU A 100 -8.56 16.21 10.21
N PRO A 101 -8.87 14.90 10.30
CA PRO A 101 -10.17 14.44 10.81
C PRO A 101 -10.39 14.81 12.29
N VAL A 102 -9.34 14.74 13.12
CA VAL A 102 -9.39 15.12 14.54
C VAL A 102 -9.57 16.63 14.67
N VAL A 103 -8.84 17.45 13.90
CA VAL A 103 -9.04 18.91 13.85
C VAL A 103 -10.48 19.25 13.47
N LYS A 104 -11.08 18.54 12.51
CA LYS A 104 -12.50 18.72 12.15
C LYS A 104 -13.47 18.39 13.28
N ASN A 105 -13.18 17.39 14.11
CA ASN A 105 -14.01 17.05 15.27
C ASN A 105 -13.83 18.04 16.44
N LEU A 106 -12.65 18.66 16.56
CA LEU A 106 -12.36 19.77 17.47
C LEU A 106 -12.99 21.11 17.03
N LEU A 107 -13.43 21.20 15.77
CA LEU A 107 -14.13 22.36 15.23
C LEU A 107 -15.63 22.26 15.57
N GLY A 108 -16.03 22.54 16.81
CA GLY A 108 -17.44 22.65 17.25
C GLY A 108 -18.12 24.01 16.99
N PRO A 109 -19.33 24.25 17.52
CA PRO A 109 -20.11 25.48 17.30
C PRO A 109 -19.62 26.71 18.09
N TYR A 110 -18.59 26.53 18.93
CA TYR A 110 -17.94 27.54 19.75
C TYR A 110 -16.84 28.31 19.00
N LEU A 111 -16.26 29.32 19.65
CA LEU A 111 -15.11 30.06 19.08
C LEU A 111 -13.86 29.16 19.11
N VAL A 112 -13.09 29.15 18.01
CA VAL A 112 -11.85 28.38 17.90
C VAL A 112 -10.70 29.26 17.46
N PHE A 113 -9.61 29.25 18.22
CA PHE A 113 -8.30 29.74 17.80
C PHE A 113 -7.44 28.57 17.36
N MET A 114 -6.73 28.71 16.25
CA MET A 114 -5.77 27.72 15.75
C MET A 114 -4.43 28.42 15.52
N SER A 115 -3.34 27.86 16.05
CA SER A 115 -1.97 28.21 15.66
C SER A 115 -1.39 27.11 14.74
N SER A 116 -0.45 27.49 13.88
CA SER A 116 0.32 26.55 13.07
C SER A 116 1.58 27.21 12.53
N THR A 117 2.70 26.50 12.55
CA THR A 117 3.94 26.93 11.90
C THR A 117 3.93 26.65 10.39
N ILE A 118 4.19 27.69 9.57
CA ILE A 118 4.18 27.61 8.10
C ILE A 118 5.60 27.43 7.55
N ASN A 119 6.48 28.38 7.83
CA ASN A 119 7.88 28.38 7.40
C ASN A 119 8.75 27.91 8.57
N GLY A 120 9.45 26.78 8.43
CA GLY A 120 10.30 26.23 9.48
C GLY A 120 10.52 24.71 9.35
N TYR A 121 11.29 24.15 10.28
CA TYR A 121 11.71 22.74 10.30
C TYR A 121 10.56 21.73 10.43
N GLU A 122 9.36 22.18 10.83
CA GLU A 122 8.13 21.39 10.93
C GLU A 122 7.02 21.87 9.98
N GLY A 123 7.39 22.54 8.87
CA GLY A 123 6.54 23.21 7.86
C GLY A 123 5.37 22.40 7.29
N THR A 124 4.38 22.18 8.14
CA THR A 124 3.11 21.44 7.95
C THR A 124 1.96 22.42 7.76
N GLY A 125 2.07 23.61 8.36
CA GLY A 125 1.02 24.63 8.39
C GLY A 125 0.52 25.04 7.02
N ARG A 126 1.32 24.90 5.94
CA ARG A 126 0.85 25.24 4.58
C ARG A 126 0.03 24.14 3.91
N SER A 127 0.31 22.87 4.18
CA SER A 127 -0.51 21.76 3.65
C SER A 127 -1.87 21.75 4.36
N LEU A 128 -1.87 22.05 5.67
CA LEU A 128 -3.08 22.36 6.45
C LEU A 128 -3.76 23.62 5.91
N SER A 129 -3.04 24.73 5.72
CA SER A 129 -3.66 26.00 5.31
C SER A 129 -4.37 25.87 3.97
N LEU A 130 -3.74 25.27 2.97
CA LEU A 130 -4.37 25.00 1.68
C LEU A 130 -5.59 24.08 1.83
N LYS A 131 -5.46 22.90 2.47
CA LYS A 131 -6.53 21.88 2.47
C LYS A 131 -7.67 22.15 3.47
N LEU A 132 -7.41 22.81 4.60
CA LEU A 132 -8.40 23.17 5.62
C LEU A 132 -9.00 24.55 5.38
N LEU A 133 -8.19 25.59 5.13
CA LEU A 133 -8.74 26.94 4.94
C LEU A 133 -9.51 27.03 3.63
N GLN A 134 -9.11 26.34 2.55
CA GLN A 134 -9.95 26.27 1.35
C GLN A 134 -11.34 25.69 1.68
N LYS A 135 -11.42 24.58 2.44
CA LYS A 135 -12.72 23.99 2.84
C LYS A 135 -13.53 24.89 3.77
N LEU A 136 -12.87 25.63 4.67
CA LEU A 136 -13.54 26.61 5.53
C LEU A 136 -14.01 27.85 4.73
N ARG A 137 -13.27 28.28 3.70
CA ARG A 137 -13.67 29.35 2.78
C ARG A 137 -14.82 28.92 1.86
N GLU A 138 -14.82 27.67 1.38
CA GLU A 138 -15.94 27.05 0.66
C GLU A 138 -17.20 27.01 1.56
N GLN A 139 -17.05 26.70 2.84
CA GLN A 139 -18.15 26.75 3.84
C GLN A 139 -18.60 28.17 4.23
N GLN A 140 -17.73 29.19 4.07
CA GLN A 140 -18.09 30.59 4.33
C GLN A 140 -19.01 31.19 3.26
N GLY A 141 -18.89 30.75 2.01
CA GLY A 141 -19.63 31.29 0.87
C GLY A 141 -19.61 32.83 0.83
N SER A 142 -20.79 33.43 0.66
CA SER A 142 -20.97 34.89 0.56
C SER A 142 -20.55 35.68 1.79
N ALA A 143 -20.52 35.08 3.00
CA ALA A 143 -20.16 35.78 4.22
C ALA A 143 -18.66 36.10 4.30
N GLY A 144 -17.80 35.25 3.73
CA GLY A 144 -16.36 35.51 3.60
C GLY A 144 -16.07 36.68 2.66
N GLU A 145 -16.74 36.73 1.50
CA GLU A 145 -16.60 37.84 0.56
C GLU A 145 -17.12 39.17 1.12
N ALA A 146 -18.23 39.15 1.85
CA ALA A 146 -18.78 40.35 2.49
C ALA A 146 -17.80 40.94 3.52
N ALA A 147 -17.17 40.09 4.33
CA ALA A 147 -16.15 40.48 5.29
C ALA A 147 -14.91 41.10 4.59
N ALA A 148 -14.42 40.46 3.52
CA ALA A 148 -13.27 40.93 2.75
C ALA A 148 -13.55 42.28 2.05
N ARG A 149 -14.72 42.43 1.43
CA ARG A 149 -15.14 43.70 0.80
C ARG A 149 -15.29 44.84 1.81
N ALA A 150 -15.83 44.56 3.00
CA ALA A 150 -15.95 45.56 4.07
C ALA A 150 -14.59 45.97 4.68
N ALA A 151 -13.67 45.03 4.84
CA ALA A 151 -12.29 45.34 5.27
C ALA A 151 -11.56 46.21 4.22
N ALA A 152 -11.74 45.90 2.93
CA ALA A 152 -11.10 46.60 1.82
C ALA A 152 -11.65 48.02 1.57
N SER A 153 -12.90 48.32 1.96
CA SER A 153 -13.48 49.66 1.77
C SER A 153 -12.84 50.72 2.67
N ILE A 154 -12.32 50.34 3.84
CA ILE A 154 -11.69 51.26 4.80
C ILE A 154 -10.23 51.53 4.42
N HIS A 155 -10.00 52.71 3.86
CA HIS A 155 -8.68 53.21 3.48
C HIS A 155 -8.10 54.13 4.56
N GLY A 156 -6.81 53.97 4.87
CA GLY A 156 -6.10 54.86 5.79
C GLY A 156 -5.49 56.06 5.07
N ASP A 157 -5.75 57.26 5.58
CA ASP A 157 -5.11 58.48 5.09
C ASP A 157 -3.63 58.52 5.53
N GLN A 158 -2.70 58.67 4.57
CA GLN A 158 -1.26 58.43 4.76
C GLN A 158 -0.55 59.44 5.70
N LYS A 159 -1.25 60.43 6.27
CA LYS A 159 -0.65 61.53 7.03
C LYS A 159 -0.70 61.44 8.56
N ARG A 160 -1.15 60.33 9.16
CA ARG A 160 -1.21 60.19 10.64
C ARG A 160 -0.20 59.21 11.24
N ARG A 161 1.01 59.72 11.47
CA ARG A 161 2.12 59.05 12.18
C ARG A 161 1.90 58.97 13.72
N LYS A 162 0.80 58.32 14.14
CA LYS A 162 0.44 57.79 15.48
C LYS A 162 -1.04 57.36 15.44
N GLY A 163 -1.34 56.18 14.89
CA GLY A 163 -2.74 55.74 14.77
C GLY A 163 -3.01 54.40 14.07
N GLU A 164 -2.00 53.65 13.63
CA GLU A 164 -2.20 52.40 12.85
C GLU A 164 -3.03 51.34 13.59
N GLN A 165 -2.94 51.27 14.92
CA GLN A 165 -3.77 50.40 15.75
C GLN A 165 -5.28 50.67 15.57
N LYS A 166 -5.69 51.94 15.46
CA LYS A 166 -7.11 52.30 15.28
C LYS A 166 -7.64 51.92 13.90
N LEU A 167 -6.84 52.08 12.84
CA LEU A 167 -7.25 51.70 11.49
C LEU A 167 -7.47 50.17 11.38
N HIS A 168 -6.62 49.39 12.05
CA HIS A 168 -6.82 47.93 12.13
C HIS A 168 -8.09 47.58 12.92
N GLU A 169 -8.36 48.28 14.03
CA GLU A 169 -9.55 48.08 14.86
C GLU A 169 -10.85 48.44 14.10
N GLU A 170 -10.87 49.55 13.36
CA GLU A 170 -11.99 49.97 12.49
C GLU A 170 -12.24 48.97 11.35
N ARG A 171 -11.17 48.52 10.67
CA ARG A 171 -11.25 47.43 9.67
C ARG A 171 -11.80 46.13 10.26
N TRP A 172 -11.37 45.79 11.46
CA TRP A 172 -11.80 44.58 12.17
C TRP A 172 -13.27 44.63 12.56
N GLN A 173 -13.76 45.77 13.06
CA GLN A 173 -15.19 45.98 13.37
C GLN A 173 -16.05 45.94 12.11
N ALA A 174 -15.66 46.63 11.04
CA ALA A 174 -16.41 46.64 9.78
C ALA A 174 -16.49 45.26 9.13
N ALA A 175 -15.37 44.52 9.08
CA ALA A 175 -15.35 43.14 8.63
C ALA A 175 -16.25 42.23 9.48
N SER A 176 -16.29 42.45 10.80
CA SER A 176 -17.16 41.69 11.71
C SER A 176 -18.64 41.92 11.42
N ASN A 177 -19.04 43.18 11.35
CA ASN A 177 -20.44 43.56 11.15
C ASN A 177 -20.95 43.07 9.78
N ALA A 178 -20.13 43.16 8.72
CA ALA A 178 -20.47 42.64 7.41
C ALA A 178 -20.57 41.10 7.38
N ALA A 179 -19.65 40.39 8.04
CA ALA A 179 -19.69 38.93 8.14
C ALA A 179 -20.94 38.44 8.88
N HIS A 180 -21.28 39.05 10.02
CA HIS A 180 -22.46 38.70 10.80
C HIS A 180 -23.77 39.03 10.06
N ALA A 181 -23.85 40.18 9.38
CA ALA A 181 -25.01 40.54 8.57
C ALA A 181 -25.24 39.57 7.39
N ALA A 182 -24.17 39.15 6.71
CA ALA A 182 -24.25 38.17 5.63
C ALA A 182 -24.63 36.76 6.15
N ALA A 183 -24.10 36.35 7.29
CA ALA A 183 -24.44 35.07 7.93
C ALA A 183 -25.91 35.02 8.40
N ALA A 184 -26.45 36.13 8.91
CA ALA A 184 -27.83 36.21 9.38
C ALA A 184 -28.90 36.05 8.28
N GLY A 185 -28.54 36.25 7.01
CA GLY A 185 -29.44 36.05 5.86
C GLY A 185 -29.52 34.60 5.34
N SER A 186 -28.65 33.69 5.80
CA SER A 186 -28.63 32.30 5.36
C SER A 186 -29.37 31.39 6.34
N ALA A 187 -30.50 30.82 5.91
CA ALA A 187 -31.32 29.90 6.73
C ALA A 187 -30.72 28.49 6.88
N SER A 188 -29.45 28.27 6.53
CA SER A 188 -28.73 27.02 6.73
C SER A 188 -27.73 27.11 7.89
N SER A 189 -27.44 25.97 8.51
CA SER A 189 -26.72 25.83 9.78
C SER A 189 -25.38 26.60 9.85
N SER A 190 -25.30 27.56 10.78
CA SER A 190 -24.07 28.13 11.37
C SER A 190 -22.91 28.38 10.38
N ALA A 191 -23.07 29.34 9.48
CA ALA A 191 -21.97 29.82 8.64
C ALA A 191 -20.82 30.39 9.52
N ARG A 192 -19.69 29.68 9.58
CA ARG A 192 -18.56 30.05 10.43
C ARG A 192 -17.69 31.10 9.74
N VAL A 193 -17.22 32.08 10.49
CA VAL A 193 -16.34 33.13 9.96
C VAL A 193 -14.88 32.80 10.29
N LEU A 194 -14.17 32.24 9.32
CA LEU A 194 -12.71 32.16 9.34
C LEU A 194 -12.11 33.57 9.19
N ARG A 195 -11.07 33.85 9.97
CA ARG A 195 -10.14 34.97 9.77
C ARG A 195 -8.71 34.48 9.94
N GLU A 196 -7.81 34.97 9.10
CA GLU A 196 -6.40 34.59 9.09
C GLU A 196 -5.56 35.76 9.57
N VAL A 197 -4.54 35.49 10.40
CA VAL A 197 -3.59 36.47 10.91
C VAL A 197 -2.19 35.86 10.81
N ALA A 198 -1.28 36.51 10.11
CA ALA A 198 0.11 36.11 10.00
C ALA A 198 0.98 36.86 11.02
N LEU A 199 1.95 36.16 11.62
CA LEU A 199 2.94 36.75 12.52
C LEU A 199 4.33 36.56 11.90
N GLU A 200 4.86 37.62 11.30
CA GLU A 200 6.12 37.59 10.53
C GLU A 200 7.32 38.21 11.28
N THR A 201 7.07 39.02 12.32
CA THR A 201 8.15 39.70 13.05
C THR A 201 8.79 38.76 14.08
N PRO A 202 10.08 38.40 13.94
CA PRO A 202 10.76 37.54 14.89
C PRO A 202 10.95 38.21 16.25
N ILE A 203 10.88 37.43 17.33
CA ILE A 203 11.10 37.90 18.72
C ILE A 203 12.49 37.61 19.26
N ARG A 204 13.27 36.76 18.58
CA ARG A 204 14.62 36.30 19.02
C ARG A 204 15.77 37.05 18.35
N TYR A 205 15.55 37.56 17.15
CA TYR A 205 16.53 38.21 16.29
C TYR A 205 15.87 39.39 15.56
N ALA A 206 16.67 40.22 14.89
CA ALA A 206 16.17 41.37 14.14
C ALA A 206 15.40 40.94 12.88
N PRO A 207 14.40 41.70 12.41
CA PRO A 207 13.81 41.47 11.09
C PRO A 207 14.89 41.58 10.00
N ASN A 208 14.80 40.73 8.98
CA ASN A 208 15.76 40.66 7.85
C ASN A 208 17.19 40.19 8.18
N ASP A 209 17.37 39.36 9.21
CA ASP A 209 18.64 38.72 9.53
C ASP A 209 19.24 37.95 8.32
N PRO A 210 20.51 38.23 7.92
CA PRO A 210 21.14 37.60 6.76
C PRO A 210 21.44 36.11 6.95
N VAL A 211 21.70 35.65 8.18
CA VAL A 211 21.96 34.23 8.47
C VAL A 211 20.67 33.42 8.33
N GLU A 212 19.57 33.96 8.86
CA GLU A 212 18.23 33.39 8.70
C GLU A 212 17.82 33.32 7.22
N ARG A 213 18.08 34.37 6.43
CA ARG A 213 17.81 34.36 4.98
C ARG A 213 18.66 33.31 4.24
N TRP A 214 19.94 33.18 4.59
CA TRP A 214 20.81 32.15 4.03
C TRP A 214 20.32 30.73 4.38
N LEU A 215 19.91 30.50 5.64
CA LEU A 215 19.42 29.21 6.11
C LEU A 215 18.10 28.82 5.43
N ASN A 216 17.14 29.74 5.31
CA ASN A 216 15.86 29.50 4.63
C ASN A 216 16.04 29.28 3.13
N ALA A 217 17.01 29.94 2.49
CA ALA A 217 17.39 29.65 1.11
C ALA A 217 18.01 28.24 0.99
N LEU A 218 19.05 27.93 1.77
CA LEU A 218 19.76 26.64 1.73
C LEU A 218 18.83 25.44 1.98
N LEU A 219 17.95 25.53 2.98
CA LEU A 219 17.01 24.46 3.33
C LEU A 219 15.70 24.52 2.52
N CYS A 220 15.61 25.42 1.53
CA CYS A 220 14.43 25.61 0.67
C CYS A 220 13.11 25.81 1.46
N LEU A 221 13.18 26.47 2.63
CA LEU A 221 12.01 26.75 3.48
C LEU A 221 11.18 27.90 2.91
N ASP A 222 11.83 28.83 2.20
CA ASP A 222 11.19 29.94 1.46
C ASP A 222 10.53 29.50 0.15
N ALA A 223 10.68 28.23 -0.28
CA ALA A 223 10.17 27.69 -1.54
C ALA A 223 8.66 27.94 -1.76
N THR A 224 7.91 28.19 -0.68
CA THR A 224 6.47 28.43 -0.75
C THR A 224 6.08 29.91 -0.98
N ASN A 225 7.01 30.86 -0.79
CA ASN A 225 6.74 32.29 -0.98
C ASN A 225 6.63 32.68 -2.47
N ALA A 226 7.30 31.94 -3.35
CA ALA A 226 7.12 32.07 -4.79
C ALA A 226 5.80 31.39 -5.20
N SER A 227 4.80 32.18 -5.58
CA SER A 227 3.61 31.66 -6.26
C SER A 227 4.00 31.26 -7.69
N HIS A 228 4.50 30.03 -7.85
CA HIS A 228 4.84 29.40 -9.13
C HIS A 228 3.59 29.05 -9.96
N ARG A 229 2.72 30.04 -10.21
CA ARG A 229 1.65 29.90 -11.19
C ARG A 229 2.28 29.53 -12.52
N LEU A 230 1.73 28.50 -13.16
CA LEU A 230 2.17 28.04 -14.47
C LEU A 230 2.13 29.22 -15.45
N VAL A 231 3.27 29.50 -16.08
CA VAL A 231 3.45 30.65 -16.98
C VAL A 231 2.96 30.27 -18.37
N ALA A 232 3.19 29.01 -18.78
CA ALA A 232 2.51 28.39 -19.90
C ALA A 232 1.13 27.87 -19.45
N GLY A 233 0.12 27.99 -20.32
CA GLY A 233 -1.18 27.33 -20.11
C GLY A 233 -1.02 25.80 -20.03
N THR A 234 -1.94 25.12 -19.34
CA THR A 234 -1.85 23.69 -19.04
C THR A 234 -1.81 22.83 -20.33
N PRO A 235 -0.67 22.22 -20.70
CA PRO A 235 -0.53 21.43 -21.92
C PRO A 235 -1.23 20.07 -21.75
N HIS A 236 -1.64 19.41 -22.84
CA HIS A 236 -2.30 18.12 -22.70
C HIS A 236 -1.31 17.06 -22.14
N PRO A 237 -1.68 16.20 -21.17
CA PRO A 237 -0.72 15.31 -20.50
C PRO A 237 0.03 14.33 -21.41
N ARG A 238 -0.47 14.03 -22.62
CA ARG A 238 0.27 13.19 -23.58
C ARG A 238 1.52 13.87 -24.11
N ASP A 239 1.48 15.20 -24.25
CA ASP A 239 2.53 16.02 -24.85
C ASP A 239 3.58 16.45 -23.81
N CYS A 240 3.46 15.92 -22.59
CA CYS A 240 4.40 16.13 -21.50
C CYS A 240 5.36 14.95 -21.40
N GLU A 241 6.64 15.29 -21.28
CA GLU A 241 7.76 14.36 -21.22
C GLU A 241 8.39 14.37 -19.83
N LEU A 242 9.01 13.26 -19.47
CA LEU A 242 9.59 13.02 -18.16
C LEU A 242 11.11 13.02 -18.30
N TYR A 243 11.78 13.84 -17.49
CA TYR A 243 13.23 13.99 -17.49
C TYR A 243 13.82 13.41 -16.20
N TYR A 244 14.98 12.77 -16.31
CA TYR A 244 15.81 12.41 -15.16
C TYR A 244 16.58 13.65 -14.67
N VAL A 245 16.52 13.93 -13.37
CA VAL A 245 17.24 15.07 -12.77
C VAL A 245 18.55 14.57 -12.18
N ASN A 246 19.68 15.11 -12.66
CA ASN A 246 20.99 14.75 -12.14
C ASN A 246 21.22 15.41 -10.76
N ARG A 247 21.46 14.59 -9.72
CA ARG A 247 21.65 15.04 -8.33
C ARG A 247 22.86 15.95 -8.16
N ASP A 248 24.00 15.58 -8.76
CA ASP A 248 25.26 16.32 -8.61
C ASP A 248 25.12 17.74 -9.16
N SER A 249 24.46 17.87 -10.31
CA SER A 249 24.19 19.15 -10.95
C SER A 249 23.07 19.93 -10.24
N LEU A 250 22.12 19.25 -9.61
CA LEU A 250 21.06 19.86 -8.79
C LEU A 250 21.62 20.49 -7.52
N PHE A 251 22.53 19.80 -6.82
CA PHE A 251 23.16 20.25 -5.57
C PHE A 251 24.47 21.03 -5.79
N SER A 252 24.77 21.45 -7.02
CA SER A 252 25.97 22.22 -7.38
C SER A 252 26.00 23.68 -6.89
N TYR A 253 24.95 24.15 -6.21
CA TYR A 253 24.74 25.54 -5.77
C TYR A 253 24.79 26.58 -6.92
N HIS A 254 24.59 26.15 -8.16
CA HIS A 254 24.44 27.06 -9.30
C HIS A 254 23.07 27.76 -9.27
N LYS A 255 23.00 29.05 -9.66
CA LYS A 255 21.79 29.87 -9.57
C LYS A 255 20.55 29.27 -10.26
N LEU A 256 20.72 28.60 -11.41
CA LEU A 256 19.63 27.90 -12.08
C LEU A 256 19.24 26.59 -11.37
N SER A 257 20.22 25.84 -10.87
CA SER A 257 19.98 24.60 -10.12
C SER A 257 19.26 24.87 -8.81
N GLU A 258 19.67 25.91 -8.06
CA GLU A 258 18.99 26.38 -6.85
C GLU A 258 17.54 26.78 -7.12
N SER A 259 17.29 27.59 -8.14
CA SER A 259 15.91 27.99 -8.46
C SER A 259 15.05 26.84 -9.02
N PHE A 260 15.65 25.79 -9.59
CA PHE A 260 14.97 24.55 -9.93
C PHE A 260 14.71 23.66 -8.70
N LEU A 261 15.67 23.56 -7.78
CA LEU A 261 15.54 22.85 -6.50
C LEU A 261 14.45 23.45 -5.63
N GLN A 262 14.36 24.78 -5.55
CA GLN A 262 13.28 25.50 -4.87
C GLN A 262 11.91 25.16 -5.48
N ARG A 263 11.78 25.10 -6.83
CA ARG A 263 10.53 24.65 -7.49
C ARG A 263 10.17 23.21 -7.11
N ILE A 264 11.13 22.29 -7.11
CA ILE A 264 10.93 20.90 -6.69
C ILE A 264 10.48 20.82 -5.22
N MET A 265 11.15 21.55 -4.33
CA MET A 265 10.82 21.53 -2.90
C MET A 265 9.46 22.19 -2.62
N ALA A 266 9.10 23.27 -3.34
CA ALA A 266 7.77 23.88 -3.29
C ALA A 266 6.66 22.86 -3.62
N LEU A 267 6.88 22.02 -4.64
CA LEU A 267 5.97 20.94 -5.03
C LEU A 267 5.87 19.86 -3.95
N TYR A 268 7.00 19.44 -3.36
CA TYR A 268 6.97 18.49 -2.24
C TYR A 268 6.26 19.06 -1.00
N VAL A 269 6.46 20.34 -0.65
CA VAL A 269 5.80 20.99 0.49
C VAL A 269 4.31 21.24 0.25
N SER A 270 3.89 21.51 -0.99
CA SER A 270 2.46 21.67 -1.31
C SER A 270 1.69 20.33 -1.34
N SER A 271 2.35 19.24 -1.75
CA SER A 271 1.71 17.93 -1.93
C SER A 271 1.60 17.14 -0.62
N HIS A 272 2.69 17.08 0.15
CA HIS A 272 2.80 16.25 1.35
C HIS A 272 2.23 16.93 2.60
N TYR A 273 1.85 16.13 3.60
CA TYR A 273 1.26 16.63 4.84
C TYR A 273 2.31 17.23 5.78
N LYS A 274 3.39 16.48 6.03
CA LYS A 274 4.58 16.88 6.80
C LYS A 274 5.83 16.54 6.00
N ASN A 275 6.73 17.50 5.89
CA ASN A 275 8.10 17.31 5.42
C ASN A 275 9.07 17.66 6.56
N GLN A 276 10.30 17.17 6.46
CA GLN A 276 11.39 17.53 7.37
C GLN A 276 12.59 18.01 6.54
N PRO A 277 13.41 18.98 7.00
CA PRO A 277 14.63 19.39 6.31
C PRO A 277 15.57 18.21 6.01
N ASN A 278 15.58 17.20 6.87
CA ASN A 278 16.34 15.95 6.69
C ASN A 278 15.95 15.19 5.41
N ASP A 279 14.77 15.43 4.82
CA ASP A 279 14.37 14.86 3.53
C ASP A 279 15.31 15.32 2.39
N LEU A 280 15.80 16.57 2.47
CA LEU A 280 16.74 17.13 1.50
C LEU A 280 18.11 16.46 1.63
N GLN A 281 18.55 16.21 2.87
CA GLN A 281 19.79 15.46 3.15
C GLN A 281 19.68 14.00 2.66
N LEU A 282 18.54 13.34 2.91
CA LEU A 282 18.29 11.99 2.38
C LEU A 282 18.33 11.98 0.85
N LEU A 283 17.83 13.03 0.21
CA LEU A 283 17.84 13.17 -1.25
C LEU A 283 19.24 13.38 -1.84
N SER A 284 20.15 14.03 -1.11
CA SER A 284 21.54 14.22 -1.53
C SER A 284 22.46 13.04 -1.22
N ASP A 285 22.25 12.36 -0.08
CA ASP A 285 23.20 11.37 0.47
C ASP A 285 22.93 9.93 -0.02
N ALA A 286 21.67 9.56 -0.29
CA ALA A 286 21.32 8.17 -0.60
C ALA A 286 21.46 7.86 -2.11
N PRO A 287 22.45 7.05 -2.54
CA PRO A 287 22.73 6.83 -3.97
C PRO A 287 21.62 6.08 -4.72
N ALA A 288 20.77 5.35 -4.00
CA ALA A 288 19.61 4.66 -4.57
C ALA A 288 18.40 5.56 -4.87
N HIS A 289 18.43 6.85 -4.47
CA HIS A 289 17.33 7.79 -4.71
C HIS A 289 17.50 8.52 -6.06
N HIS A 290 16.48 8.44 -6.92
CA HIS A 290 16.39 9.13 -8.20
C HIS A 290 15.21 10.11 -8.21
N VAL A 291 15.35 11.19 -8.97
CA VAL A 291 14.32 12.22 -9.15
C VAL A 291 13.98 12.33 -10.62
N PHE A 292 12.69 12.33 -10.90
CA PHE A 292 12.14 12.52 -12.23
C PHE A 292 11.18 13.70 -12.23
N ALA A 293 11.31 14.59 -13.20
CA ALA A 293 10.49 15.79 -13.35
C ALA A 293 9.71 15.74 -14.67
N LEU A 294 8.38 15.84 -14.58
CA LEU A 294 7.49 15.94 -15.74
C LEU A 294 7.37 17.40 -16.14
N LEU A 295 7.79 17.72 -17.35
CA LEU A 295 7.85 19.07 -17.89
C LEU A 295 6.84 19.23 -19.04
N GLY A 296 6.45 20.47 -19.32
CA GLY A 296 5.61 20.80 -20.48
C GLY A 296 6.37 20.68 -21.81
N PRO A 297 5.65 20.61 -22.94
CA PRO A 297 6.26 20.55 -24.27
C PRO A 297 7.13 21.79 -24.52
N GLY A 298 8.29 21.59 -25.14
CA GLY A 298 9.27 22.65 -25.39
C GLY A 298 10.17 22.99 -24.20
N ALA A 299 10.23 22.14 -23.15
CA ALA A 299 11.13 22.31 -22.02
C ALA A 299 12.60 22.47 -22.43
N GLU A 300 13.07 21.71 -23.43
CA GLU A 300 14.42 21.84 -24.01
C GLU A 300 14.65 23.20 -24.67
N ALA A 301 13.69 23.69 -25.45
CA ALA A 301 13.77 25.01 -26.09
C ALA A 301 13.80 26.13 -25.04
N GLN A 302 13.05 26.00 -23.94
CA GLN A 302 13.06 26.93 -22.81
C GLN A 302 14.39 26.89 -22.05
N GLY A 303 14.90 25.68 -21.75
CA GLY A 303 16.19 25.48 -21.10
C GLY A 303 17.36 26.06 -21.91
N ASN A 304 17.38 25.82 -23.22
CA ASN A 304 18.37 26.37 -24.15
C ASN A 304 18.26 27.91 -24.29
N ALA A 305 17.06 28.47 -24.08
CA ALA A 305 16.85 29.93 -23.98
C ALA A 305 17.20 30.52 -22.60
N GLY A 306 17.75 29.73 -21.67
CA GLY A 306 18.09 30.16 -20.31
C GLY A 306 16.88 30.39 -19.39
N GLN A 307 15.70 29.90 -19.78
CA GLN A 307 14.48 29.95 -18.98
C GLN A 307 14.25 28.61 -18.26
N LEU A 308 13.76 28.66 -17.02
CA LEU A 308 13.47 27.47 -16.24
C LEU A 308 12.11 26.89 -16.64
N PRO A 309 12.03 25.64 -17.11
CA PRO A 309 10.77 25.02 -17.50
C PRO A 309 9.82 24.86 -16.31
N ASP A 310 8.52 24.96 -16.58
CA ASP A 310 7.49 24.75 -15.57
C ASP A 310 7.39 23.26 -15.19
N VAL A 311 7.53 22.97 -13.89
CA VAL A 311 7.54 21.61 -13.35
C VAL A 311 6.12 21.21 -12.96
N LEU A 312 5.53 20.29 -13.72
CA LEU A 312 4.12 19.89 -13.57
C LEU A 312 3.93 18.77 -12.53
N CYS A 313 4.88 17.83 -12.50
CA CYS A 313 4.91 16.72 -11.54
C CYS A 313 6.36 16.35 -11.22
N VAL A 314 6.64 15.94 -9.99
CA VAL A 314 7.93 15.38 -9.58
C VAL A 314 7.69 14.02 -8.92
N VAL A 315 8.51 13.04 -9.28
CA VAL A 315 8.49 11.69 -8.67
C VAL A 315 9.86 11.38 -8.09
N GLN A 316 9.89 11.05 -6.80
CA GLN A 316 11.07 10.52 -6.11
C GLN A 316 10.95 9.00 -6.05
N VAL A 317 11.94 8.31 -6.60
CA VAL A 317 12.02 6.84 -6.62
C VAL A 317 13.24 6.42 -5.80
N ALA A 318 13.14 5.34 -5.04
CA ALA A 318 14.27 4.67 -4.41
C ALA A 318 14.38 3.24 -4.95
N LEU A 319 15.55 2.85 -5.44
CA LEU A 319 15.82 1.46 -5.83
C LEU A 319 15.98 0.61 -4.56
N GLU A 320 15.27 -0.52 -4.48
CA GLU A 320 15.25 -1.42 -3.32
C GLU A 320 15.40 -2.89 -3.76
N GLY A 321 15.96 -3.73 -2.88
CA GLY A 321 16.09 -5.18 -3.11
C GLY A 321 17.50 -5.65 -3.43
N GLU A 322 17.60 -6.76 -4.18
CA GLU A 322 18.85 -7.53 -4.38
C GLU A 322 19.53 -7.98 -3.06
N ILE A 323 18.74 -8.19 -2.01
CA ILE A 323 19.27 -8.58 -0.70
C ILE A 323 19.57 -10.09 -0.71
N SER A 324 20.78 -10.47 -0.29
CA SER A 324 21.15 -11.89 -0.25
C SER A 324 20.24 -12.70 0.68
N LYS A 325 19.69 -13.82 0.18
CA LYS A 325 18.75 -14.69 0.93
C LYS A 325 19.31 -15.11 2.31
N ALA A 326 20.62 -15.24 2.43
CA ALA A 326 21.31 -15.54 3.69
C ALA A 326 21.24 -14.38 4.71
N SER A 327 21.43 -13.13 4.27
CA SER A 327 21.29 -11.94 5.13
C SER A 327 19.86 -11.78 5.62
N VAL A 328 18.87 -11.93 4.72
CA VAL A 328 17.43 -11.86 5.06
C VAL A 328 17.08 -12.88 6.13
N LYS A 329 17.45 -14.16 5.96
CA LYS A 329 17.19 -15.21 6.96
C LYS A 329 17.89 -14.95 8.30
N ALA A 330 19.13 -14.45 8.28
CA ALA A 330 19.88 -14.14 9.51
C ALA A 330 19.28 -12.96 10.30
N GLN A 331 18.79 -11.92 9.61
CA GLN A 331 18.17 -10.75 10.27
C GLN A 331 16.73 -11.03 10.71
N LEU A 332 15.95 -11.76 9.91
CA LEU A 332 14.59 -12.20 10.24
C LEU A 332 14.60 -13.08 11.50
N ALA A 333 15.56 -14.02 11.62
CA ALA A 333 15.77 -14.82 12.82
C ALA A 333 16.17 -14.00 14.07
N ARG A 334 16.71 -12.79 13.89
CA ARG A 334 17.04 -11.84 14.97
C ARG A 334 15.93 -10.83 15.24
N GLY A 335 14.85 -10.82 14.44
CA GLY A 335 13.78 -9.81 14.51
C GLY A 335 14.24 -8.38 14.19
N GLN A 336 15.43 -8.20 13.61
CA GLN A 336 16.00 -6.89 13.29
C GLN A 336 15.63 -6.46 11.87
N ARG A 337 15.29 -5.19 11.70
CA ARG A 337 15.15 -4.54 10.39
C ARG A 337 16.41 -3.74 10.13
N ALA A 338 17.10 -3.98 9.02
CA ALA A 338 18.15 -3.07 8.56
C ALA A 338 17.55 -1.71 8.15
N SER A 339 18.37 -0.66 8.19
CA SER A 339 18.05 0.64 7.62
C SER A 339 18.14 0.61 6.09
N GLY A 340 17.06 0.98 5.41
CA GLY A 340 16.90 0.85 3.96
C GLY A 340 15.90 -0.25 3.57
N ASP A 341 15.58 -0.37 2.27
CA ASP A 341 14.78 -1.48 1.70
C ASP A 341 13.41 -1.73 2.40
N LEU A 342 12.57 -0.70 2.51
CA LEU A 342 11.32 -0.77 3.31
C LEU A 342 10.36 -1.88 2.83
N ILE A 343 10.16 -1.99 1.51
CA ILE A 343 9.22 -2.94 0.93
C ILE A 343 9.74 -4.39 1.06
N PRO A 344 10.98 -4.73 0.64
CA PRO A 344 11.59 -6.04 0.87
C PRO A 344 11.46 -6.53 2.31
N TRP A 345 11.82 -5.71 3.32
CA TRP A 345 11.73 -6.11 4.73
C TRP A 345 10.29 -6.31 5.21
N THR A 346 9.37 -5.43 4.79
CA THR A 346 7.97 -5.53 5.24
C THR A 346 7.29 -6.78 4.66
N VAL A 347 7.48 -7.05 3.38
CA VAL A 347 6.92 -8.26 2.73
C VAL A 347 7.58 -9.52 3.29
N ALA A 348 8.91 -9.57 3.37
CA ALA A 348 9.61 -10.72 3.95
C ALA A 348 9.20 -11.01 5.40
N GLN A 349 8.95 -9.98 6.22
CA GLN A 349 8.47 -10.17 7.59
C GLN A 349 7.02 -10.68 7.65
N GLN A 350 6.13 -10.17 6.78
CA GLN A 350 4.69 -10.49 6.83
C GLN A 350 4.32 -11.84 6.19
N PHE A 351 5.07 -12.26 5.18
CA PHE A 351 4.85 -13.53 4.48
C PHE A 351 5.89 -14.61 4.83
N GLN A 352 6.92 -14.26 5.62
CA GLN A 352 8.06 -15.13 5.96
C GLN A 352 8.82 -15.64 4.72
N ASP A 353 8.69 -14.93 3.59
CA ASP A 353 9.35 -15.26 2.34
C ASP A 353 10.71 -14.55 2.23
N SER A 354 11.74 -15.31 1.86
CA SER A 354 13.08 -14.81 1.57
C SER A 354 13.34 -14.59 0.08
N GLU A 355 12.42 -15.00 -0.80
CA GLU A 355 12.59 -14.92 -2.25
C GLU A 355 12.24 -13.52 -2.77
N PHE A 356 11.13 -12.93 -2.33
CA PHE A 356 10.76 -11.55 -2.65
C PHE A 356 11.87 -10.53 -2.34
N ALA A 357 12.58 -10.69 -1.23
CA ALA A 357 13.66 -9.78 -0.84
C ALA A 357 14.93 -9.88 -1.72
N ALA A 358 15.07 -10.93 -2.52
CA ALA A 358 16.12 -11.06 -3.52
C ALA A 358 15.77 -10.39 -4.85
N LEU A 359 14.49 -10.09 -5.11
CA LEU A 359 14.05 -9.39 -6.32
C LEU A 359 14.48 -7.91 -6.27
N SER A 360 15.03 -7.39 -7.37
CA SER A 360 15.22 -5.95 -7.56
C SER A 360 13.88 -5.26 -7.83
N GLY A 361 13.69 -4.06 -7.30
CA GLY A 361 12.53 -3.24 -7.57
C GLY A 361 12.75 -1.78 -7.22
N ALA A 362 11.69 -0.98 -7.37
CA ALA A 362 11.72 0.43 -7.07
C ALA A 362 10.50 0.87 -6.27
N ARG A 363 10.73 1.65 -5.22
CA ARG A 363 9.70 2.28 -4.40
C ARG A 363 9.53 3.74 -4.81
N VAL A 364 8.34 4.14 -5.24
CA VAL A 364 7.95 5.55 -5.27
C VAL A 364 7.85 6.04 -3.83
N VAL A 365 8.79 6.89 -3.43
CA VAL A 365 8.88 7.51 -2.10
C VAL A 365 7.96 8.73 -2.02
N ARG A 366 7.97 9.55 -3.08
CA ARG A 366 7.13 10.76 -3.20
C ARG A 366 6.63 10.93 -4.62
N ILE A 367 5.40 11.43 -4.74
CA ILE A 367 4.84 11.97 -5.97
C ILE A 367 4.16 13.29 -5.64
N ALA A 368 4.60 14.36 -6.28
CA ALA A 368 4.11 15.71 -6.08
C ALA A 368 3.61 16.28 -7.41
N THR A 369 2.35 16.69 -7.45
CA THR A 369 1.76 17.35 -8.64
C THR A 369 1.49 18.80 -8.29
N HIS A 370 1.68 19.71 -9.25
CA HIS A 370 1.43 21.13 -8.99
C HIS A 370 -0.05 21.35 -8.60
N PRO A 371 -0.37 22.07 -7.50
CA PRO A 371 -1.73 22.17 -6.97
C PRO A 371 -2.79 22.54 -8.01
N ASP A 372 -2.49 23.53 -8.85
CA ASP A 372 -3.40 24.07 -9.88
C ASP A 372 -3.77 23.05 -10.99
N VAL A 373 -3.02 21.94 -11.12
CA VAL A 373 -3.27 20.87 -12.11
C VAL A 373 -3.61 19.52 -11.47
N THR A 374 -3.91 19.52 -10.17
CA THR A 374 -4.39 18.31 -9.48
C THR A 374 -5.70 17.83 -10.13
N GLY A 375 -5.78 16.53 -10.41
CA GLY A 375 -6.93 15.93 -11.11
C GLY A 375 -6.83 15.89 -12.64
N MET A 376 -5.94 16.65 -13.29
CA MET A 376 -5.80 16.67 -14.76
C MET A 376 -5.03 15.46 -15.34
N GLY A 377 -4.48 14.57 -14.51
CA GLY A 377 -3.87 13.30 -14.94
C GLY A 377 -2.35 13.29 -15.11
N TYR A 378 -1.64 14.42 -14.93
CA TYR A 378 -0.17 14.48 -15.03
C TYR A 378 0.57 13.46 -14.15
N GLY A 379 0.10 13.22 -12.93
CA GLY A 379 0.67 12.18 -12.06
C GLY A 379 0.50 10.76 -12.62
N SER A 380 -0.62 10.48 -13.30
CA SER A 380 -0.84 9.18 -13.96
C SER A 380 0.09 9.02 -15.16
N ARG A 381 0.30 10.09 -15.95
CA ARG A 381 1.28 10.12 -17.06
C ARG A 381 2.69 9.86 -16.57
N ALA A 382 3.12 10.52 -15.49
CA ALA A 382 4.46 10.34 -14.94
C ALA A 382 4.71 8.88 -14.49
N ILE A 383 3.74 8.26 -13.83
CA ILE A 383 3.82 6.84 -13.43
C ILE A 383 3.77 5.90 -14.65
N GLU A 384 2.98 6.22 -15.68
CA GLU A 384 2.96 5.45 -16.94
C GLU A 384 4.33 5.47 -17.63
N LEU A 385 4.92 6.65 -17.81
CA LEU A 385 6.26 6.83 -18.40
C LEU A 385 7.34 6.13 -17.57
N LEU A 386 7.33 6.26 -16.24
CA LEU A 386 8.27 5.53 -15.37
C LEU A 386 8.13 4.02 -15.49
N THR A 387 6.90 3.51 -15.62
CA THR A 387 6.71 2.06 -15.77
C THR A 387 7.32 1.59 -17.10
N LYS A 388 7.05 2.31 -18.19
CA LYS A 388 7.61 2.02 -19.52
C LYS A 388 9.14 2.12 -19.55
N TYR A 389 9.69 3.11 -18.85
CA TYR A 389 11.13 3.29 -18.68
C TYR A 389 11.78 2.07 -17.99
N TYR A 390 11.28 1.66 -16.83
CA TYR A 390 11.80 0.49 -16.10
C TYR A 390 11.48 -0.86 -16.76
N GLN A 391 10.54 -0.90 -17.71
CA GLN A 391 10.30 -2.04 -18.60
C GLN A 391 11.21 -2.06 -19.84
N GLY A 392 11.99 -1.00 -20.07
CA GLY A 392 12.85 -0.83 -21.24
C GLY A 392 12.13 -0.54 -22.55
N GLU A 393 10.90 -0.01 -22.50
CA GLU A 393 10.12 0.34 -23.71
C GLU A 393 10.50 1.70 -24.33
N ILE A 394 11.24 2.53 -23.59
CA ILE A 394 11.59 3.93 -23.95
C ILE A 394 13.04 4.06 -24.39
N THR A 395 13.95 3.34 -23.72
CA THR A 395 15.36 3.32 -24.09
C THR A 395 15.53 2.65 -25.45
N SER A 396 16.18 3.30 -26.40
CA SER A 396 16.64 2.64 -27.61
C SER A 396 17.62 1.51 -27.27
N ASP A 397 17.59 0.43 -28.07
CA ASP A 397 18.54 -0.68 -27.96
C ASP A 397 19.95 -0.24 -28.41
N VAL A 398 20.62 0.60 -27.61
CA VAL A 398 22.06 0.89 -27.71
C VAL A 398 22.89 -0.18 -27.00
N ALA A 399 22.24 -1.28 -26.59
CA ALA A 399 22.88 -2.53 -26.21
C ALA A 399 23.31 -3.29 -27.48
N ASP A 400 24.39 -2.80 -28.10
CA ASP A 400 25.40 -3.53 -28.93
C ASP A 400 26.01 -2.57 -29.99
N GLY A 401 26.96 -1.72 -29.57
CA GLY A 401 27.79 -0.97 -30.54
C GLY A 401 28.57 0.23 -29.99
N GLU A 402 27.87 1.24 -29.44
CA GLU A 402 28.46 2.58 -29.24
C GLU A 402 28.95 2.87 -27.81
N SER A 403 28.63 2.01 -26.84
CA SER A 403 29.05 2.17 -25.43
C SER A 403 30.57 2.05 -25.23
N GLU A 404 31.28 1.37 -26.13
CA GLU A 404 32.75 1.31 -26.11
C GLU A 404 33.45 2.57 -26.64
N GLU A 405 32.78 3.42 -27.42
CA GLU A 405 33.41 4.63 -27.98
C GLU A 405 33.24 5.85 -27.06
N LYS A 406 32.06 6.02 -26.44
CA LYS A 406 31.88 7.05 -25.40
C LYS A 406 32.64 6.72 -24.10
N GLU A 407 32.81 5.45 -23.74
CA GLU A 407 33.74 5.08 -22.65
C GLU A 407 35.21 5.38 -23.01
N LYS A 408 35.61 5.57 -24.28
CA LYS A 408 37.02 5.86 -24.66
C LYS A 408 37.42 7.33 -24.53
N GLU A 409 36.51 8.28 -24.73
CA GLU A 409 36.81 9.70 -24.51
C GLU A 409 36.95 10.03 -23.01
N ASP A 410 36.13 9.43 -22.14
CA ASP A 410 36.25 9.57 -20.68
C ASP A 410 37.42 8.77 -20.07
N LYS A 411 38.01 7.78 -20.78
CA LYS A 411 39.13 6.95 -20.30
C LYS A 411 40.53 7.55 -20.53
N LEU A 412 40.65 8.74 -21.11
CA LEU A 412 41.97 9.34 -21.41
C LEU A 412 42.63 10.08 -20.23
N GLU A 413 42.05 10.08 -19.02
CA GLU A 413 42.66 10.67 -17.79
C GLU A 413 42.70 9.77 -16.53
N ASP A 414 42.18 8.52 -16.52
CA ASP A 414 42.23 7.62 -15.34
C ASP A 414 42.95 6.29 -15.68
N ASP A 415 44.21 6.15 -15.23
CA ASP A 415 45.00 4.91 -15.25
C ASP A 415 44.48 3.85 -14.25
N ASP A 416 44.64 2.57 -14.63
CA ASP A 416 44.68 1.32 -13.81
C ASP A 416 43.82 1.22 -12.53
N ASP A 417 42.68 0.49 -12.61
CA ASP A 417 42.53 -0.86 -11.99
C ASP A 417 41.05 -1.37 -11.97
N ASP A 418 40.91 -2.71 -12.01
CA ASP A 418 39.73 -3.54 -11.70
C ASP A 418 38.44 -3.47 -12.58
N GLU A 419 38.36 -4.33 -13.60
CA GLU A 419 37.13 -4.58 -14.38
C GLU A 419 36.03 -5.39 -13.64
N GLU A 420 36.30 -6.02 -12.49
CA GLU A 420 35.33 -6.92 -11.83
C GLU A 420 34.18 -6.21 -11.07
N GLU A 421 34.28 -4.91 -10.72
CA GLU A 421 33.25 -4.24 -9.88
C GLU A 421 31.93 -3.89 -10.61
N LYS A 422 31.83 -4.03 -11.95
CA LYS A 422 30.64 -3.60 -12.75
C LYS A 422 29.31 -4.24 -12.30
N LYS A 423 29.31 -5.35 -11.53
CA LYS A 423 28.10 -6.04 -11.01
C LYS A 423 27.53 -5.53 -9.68
N SER A 424 28.09 -4.49 -9.04
CA SER A 424 27.61 -4.01 -7.72
C SER A 424 27.24 -2.51 -7.65
N LYS A 425 26.93 -1.90 -8.80
CA LYS A 425 26.73 -0.44 -8.96
C LYS A 425 25.56 0.19 -8.18
N LEU A 426 24.57 -0.60 -7.73
CA LEU A 426 23.34 -0.09 -7.07
C LEU A 426 23.56 0.63 -5.72
N ARG A 427 24.67 0.37 -5.02
CA ARG A 427 24.85 0.81 -3.61
C ARG A 427 26.20 1.48 -3.29
N LYS A 428 27.06 1.72 -4.28
CA LYS A 428 28.38 2.35 -4.08
C LYS A 428 28.62 3.46 -5.10
N GLU A 429 28.84 4.68 -4.62
CA GLU A 429 29.25 5.83 -5.43
C GLU A 429 30.57 6.41 -4.87
N LYS A 430 31.54 6.71 -5.75
CA LYS A 430 32.80 7.35 -5.38
C LYS A 430 32.64 8.87 -5.51
N ILE A 431 32.38 9.56 -4.40
CA ILE A 431 32.27 11.02 -4.35
C ILE A 431 33.66 11.64 -4.58
N LYS A 432 33.93 12.10 -5.81
CA LYS A 432 35.07 12.97 -6.17
C LYS A 432 34.52 14.23 -6.87
N PRO A 433 35.05 15.43 -6.60
CA PRO A 433 34.63 16.65 -7.30
C PRO A 433 35.07 16.57 -8.77
N ARG A 434 34.10 16.58 -9.70
CA ARG A 434 34.34 16.53 -11.15
C ARG A 434 34.68 17.92 -11.69
N LYS A 435 35.59 18.00 -12.68
CA LYS A 435 36.01 19.27 -13.32
C LYS A 435 34.90 19.86 -14.22
N THR A 436 34.05 19.01 -14.79
CA THR A 436 32.89 19.37 -15.63
C THR A 436 31.62 18.80 -14.98
N LEU A 437 30.55 19.62 -14.95
CA LEU A 437 29.25 19.20 -14.43
C LEU A 437 28.40 18.61 -15.58
N PRO A 438 27.75 17.44 -15.39
CA PRO A 438 26.80 16.91 -16.36
C PRO A 438 25.55 17.81 -16.47
N PRO A 439 24.73 17.69 -17.53
CA PRO A 439 23.49 18.45 -17.65
C PRO A 439 22.53 18.14 -16.48
N LEU A 440 21.79 19.17 -16.04
CA LEU A 440 20.85 19.07 -14.92
C LEU A 440 19.65 18.15 -15.24
N LEU A 441 19.19 18.21 -16.50
CA LEU A 441 18.09 17.42 -17.03
C LEU A 441 18.66 16.50 -18.12
N LEU A 442 18.32 15.22 -18.03
CA LEU A 442 18.62 14.20 -19.03
C LEU A 442 17.29 13.63 -19.54
N PRO A 443 17.04 13.58 -20.85
CA PRO A 443 15.89 12.87 -21.39
C PRO A 443 16.02 11.37 -21.07
N LEU A 444 14.90 10.67 -20.93
CA LEU A 444 14.91 9.26 -20.55
C LEU A 444 15.53 8.35 -21.61
N ASP A 445 15.42 8.75 -22.88
CA ASP A 445 15.90 8.02 -24.05
C ASP A 445 17.44 7.89 -24.04
N GLU A 446 18.16 8.87 -23.46
CA GLU A 446 19.62 8.89 -23.36
C GLU A 446 20.16 8.10 -22.15
N ARG A 447 19.32 7.77 -21.16
CA ARG A 447 19.76 7.11 -19.91
C ARG A 447 19.38 5.62 -19.92
N PRO A 448 20.34 4.68 -19.94
CA PRO A 448 20.02 3.25 -19.84
C PRO A 448 19.24 2.96 -18.54
N CYS A 449 18.18 2.16 -18.66
CA CYS A 449 17.29 1.85 -17.54
C CYS A 449 17.82 0.69 -16.68
N GLU A 450 17.67 0.80 -15.36
CA GLU A 450 17.79 -0.37 -14.48
C GLU A 450 16.59 -1.30 -14.71
N ARG A 451 16.84 -2.57 -15.07
CA ARG A 451 15.77 -3.57 -15.21
C ARG A 451 15.31 -4.04 -13.83
N LEU A 452 14.00 -3.96 -13.58
CA LEU A 452 13.39 -4.19 -12.26
C LEU A 452 12.25 -5.21 -12.33
N HIS A 453 12.05 -5.99 -11.27
CA HIS A 453 11.00 -7.01 -11.20
C HIS A 453 9.65 -6.46 -10.72
N TRP A 454 9.69 -5.48 -9.80
CA TRP A 454 8.50 -4.88 -9.21
C TRP A 454 8.63 -3.36 -9.05
N PHE A 455 7.50 -2.67 -9.17
CA PHE A 455 7.37 -1.25 -8.89
C PHE A 455 6.34 -1.07 -7.77
N GLY A 456 6.69 -0.34 -6.72
CA GLY A 456 5.92 -0.27 -5.49
C GLY A 456 5.78 1.14 -4.93
N THR A 457 4.87 1.30 -3.98
CA THR A 457 4.68 2.56 -3.24
C THR A 457 4.31 2.27 -1.79
N SER A 458 4.61 3.22 -0.90
CA SER A 458 4.15 3.19 0.49
C SER A 458 3.62 4.57 0.89
N PHE A 459 2.37 4.64 1.34
CA PHE A 459 1.68 5.91 1.59
C PHE A 459 0.60 5.79 2.69
N GLY A 460 0.15 6.94 3.20
CA GLY A 460 -1.01 7.03 4.11
C GLY A 460 -2.32 6.76 3.37
N LEU A 461 -3.02 5.70 3.76
CA LEU A 461 -4.16 5.16 3.03
C LEU A 461 -5.35 6.14 3.03
N THR A 462 -5.66 6.69 1.86
CA THR A 462 -6.85 7.51 1.61
C THR A 462 -7.53 7.08 0.31
N LEU A 463 -8.84 7.27 0.20
CA LEU A 463 -9.60 6.88 -1.00
C LEU A 463 -9.08 7.53 -2.31
N PRO A 464 -8.72 8.83 -2.36
CA PRO A 464 -8.17 9.43 -3.59
C PRO A 464 -6.83 8.83 -4.01
N LEU A 465 -5.93 8.55 -3.06
CA LEU A 465 -4.64 7.93 -3.36
C LEU A 465 -4.79 6.45 -3.73
N HIS A 466 -5.65 5.71 -3.03
CA HIS A 466 -6.00 4.33 -3.43
C HIS A 466 -6.50 4.29 -4.88
N ASN A 467 -7.45 5.15 -5.24
CA ASN A 467 -8.02 5.19 -6.58
C ASN A 467 -7.02 5.72 -7.63
N PHE A 468 -6.02 6.51 -7.23
CA PHE A 468 -4.91 6.88 -8.11
C PHE A 468 -4.02 5.67 -8.43
N TRP A 469 -3.54 4.95 -7.42
CA TRP A 469 -2.66 3.79 -7.59
C TRP A 469 -3.36 2.59 -8.25
N SER A 470 -4.63 2.33 -7.91
CA SER A 470 -5.47 1.31 -8.55
C SER A 470 -5.62 1.57 -10.06
N ARG A 471 -5.87 2.83 -10.48
CA ARG A 471 -5.89 3.21 -11.91
C ARG A 471 -4.54 3.04 -12.60
N ALA A 472 -3.44 3.16 -11.85
CA ALA A 472 -2.09 2.89 -12.35
C ALA A 472 -1.69 1.39 -12.33
N LYS A 473 -2.66 0.48 -12.16
CA LYS A 473 -2.48 -0.99 -12.10
C LYS A 473 -1.63 -1.49 -10.91
N PHE A 474 -1.58 -0.76 -9.80
CA PHE A 474 -1.00 -1.26 -8.55
C PHE A 474 -2.04 -2.03 -7.73
N ARG A 475 -1.61 -3.09 -7.04
CA ARG A 475 -2.45 -3.94 -6.17
C ARG A 475 -1.96 -3.89 -4.73
N SER A 476 -2.89 -3.92 -3.77
CA SER A 476 -2.57 -3.83 -2.33
C SER A 476 -2.00 -5.15 -1.80
N VAL A 477 -0.84 -5.07 -1.14
CA VAL A 477 -0.10 -6.23 -0.59
C VAL A 477 0.09 -6.15 0.94
N TYR A 478 0.01 -4.96 1.53
CA TYR A 478 0.05 -4.84 2.98
C TYR A 478 -0.62 -3.56 3.46
N ILE A 479 -1.36 -3.65 4.57
CA ILE A 479 -1.92 -2.51 5.29
C ILE A 479 -1.56 -2.67 6.76
N ARG A 480 -0.92 -1.65 7.33
CA ARG A 480 -0.54 -1.62 8.73
C ARG A 480 -1.78 -1.48 9.62
N GLN A 481 -1.95 -2.38 10.59
CA GLN A 481 -3.09 -2.34 11.51
C GLN A 481 -3.06 -1.10 12.42
N THR A 482 -1.90 -0.66 12.89
CA THR A 482 -1.77 0.58 13.66
C THR A 482 -1.74 1.78 12.73
N ALA A 483 -2.66 2.73 12.96
CA ALA A 483 -2.59 4.07 12.36
C ALA A 483 -1.28 4.79 12.77
N ASN A 484 -0.88 5.77 11.97
CA ASN A 484 0.21 6.68 12.32
C ASN A 484 -0.34 7.86 13.14
N ASP A 485 0.19 8.09 14.34
CA ASP A 485 -0.34 9.10 15.28
C ASP A 485 -0.36 10.53 14.69
N LEU A 486 0.60 10.85 13.82
CA LEU A 486 0.74 12.15 13.15
C LEU A 486 -0.33 12.44 12.09
N THR A 487 -0.82 11.41 11.38
CA THR A 487 -1.78 11.59 10.27
C THR A 487 -3.15 10.99 10.55
N GLY A 488 -3.27 10.08 11.53
CA GLY A 488 -4.46 9.26 11.76
C GLY A 488 -4.71 8.22 10.65
N GLU A 489 -3.78 8.07 9.71
CA GLU A 489 -3.91 7.19 8.53
C GLU A 489 -3.08 5.92 8.69
N HIS A 490 -3.55 4.83 8.10
CA HIS A 490 -2.84 3.55 8.10
C HIS A 490 -1.88 3.51 6.91
N THR A 491 -0.65 3.04 7.11
CA THR A 491 0.29 2.88 6.00
C THR A 491 -0.10 1.68 5.14
N ALA A 492 -0.30 1.91 3.84
CA ALA A 492 -0.49 0.85 2.85
C ALA A 492 0.78 0.68 1.99
N ILE A 493 1.01 -0.54 1.51
CA ILE A 493 1.98 -0.89 0.48
C ILE A 493 1.22 -1.48 -0.70
N MET A 494 1.40 -0.89 -1.87
CA MET A 494 0.86 -1.40 -3.12
C MET A 494 2.01 -1.70 -4.10
N LEU A 495 1.91 -2.82 -4.81
CA LEU A 495 2.91 -3.29 -5.78
C LEU A 495 2.28 -3.49 -7.16
N ARG A 496 3.11 -3.33 -8.19
CA ARG A 496 2.83 -3.67 -9.59
C ARG A 496 4.00 -4.53 -10.09
N SER A 497 3.69 -5.67 -10.70
CA SER A 497 4.68 -6.49 -11.40
C SER A 497 5.10 -5.80 -12.70
N LEU A 498 6.39 -5.90 -13.02
CA LEU A 498 6.95 -5.48 -14.31
C LEU A 498 7.17 -6.70 -15.19
N ARG A 499 7.43 -6.48 -16.49
CA ARG A 499 7.79 -7.57 -17.41
C ARG A 499 9.25 -7.95 -17.17
N CYS A 500 9.51 -9.24 -16.98
CA CYS A 500 10.79 -9.74 -16.46
C CYS A 500 11.47 -10.75 -17.41
N ASP A 501 10.97 -10.88 -18.64
CA ASP A 501 11.33 -11.97 -19.56
C ASP A 501 12.83 -11.97 -19.91
N ASP A 502 13.47 -10.80 -19.87
CA ASP A 502 14.90 -10.58 -20.15
C ASP A 502 15.82 -10.74 -18.92
N LEU A 503 15.25 -10.93 -17.71
CA LEU A 503 16.01 -10.96 -16.45
C LEU A 503 16.44 -12.40 -16.08
N PRO A 504 17.69 -12.61 -15.60
CA PRO A 504 18.22 -13.94 -15.32
C PRO A 504 17.57 -14.64 -14.10
N ALA A 505 16.69 -13.95 -13.38
CA ALA A 505 15.98 -14.45 -12.20
C ALA A 505 14.48 -14.06 -12.24
N ALA A 506 13.82 -14.29 -13.38
CA ALA A 506 12.39 -14.09 -13.51
C ALA A 506 11.61 -14.89 -12.41
N PRO A 507 10.80 -14.22 -11.56
CA PRO A 507 9.91 -14.90 -10.62
C PRO A 507 8.80 -15.63 -11.39
N ALA A 508 8.19 -16.64 -10.76
CA ALA A 508 7.11 -17.41 -11.38
C ALA A 508 5.91 -16.52 -11.79
N ASP A 509 5.29 -16.83 -12.93
CA ASP A 509 4.09 -16.14 -13.40
C ASP A 509 3.00 -16.10 -12.33
N GLY A 510 2.48 -14.91 -12.08
CA GLY A 510 1.44 -14.71 -11.06
C GLY A 510 1.94 -14.64 -9.61
N TRP A 511 3.24 -14.56 -9.32
CA TRP A 511 3.76 -14.43 -7.93
C TRP A 511 3.05 -13.33 -7.11
N LEU A 512 2.71 -12.20 -7.74
CA LEU A 512 2.03 -11.09 -7.08
C LEU A 512 0.54 -11.42 -6.77
N ASP A 513 -0.09 -12.32 -7.51
CA ASP A 513 -1.47 -12.76 -7.26
C ASP A 513 -1.56 -13.55 -5.94
N GLU A 514 -0.57 -14.38 -5.61
CA GLU A 514 -0.51 -15.13 -4.36
C GLU A 514 -0.44 -14.19 -3.14
N PHE A 515 0.45 -13.19 -3.20
CA PHE A 515 0.56 -12.17 -2.16
C PHE A 515 -0.73 -11.35 -2.03
N VAL A 516 -1.34 -10.90 -3.14
CA VAL A 516 -2.60 -10.14 -3.12
C VAL A 516 -3.75 -10.97 -2.58
N ALA A 517 -3.84 -12.26 -2.92
CA ALA A 517 -4.87 -13.15 -2.43
C ALA A 517 -4.79 -13.37 -0.91
N ASP A 518 -3.60 -13.66 -0.37
CA ASP A 518 -3.42 -13.80 1.08
C ASP A 518 -3.64 -12.45 1.80
N SER A 519 -3.21 -11.34 1.21
CA SER A 519 -3.49 -9.99 1.71
C SER A 519 -4.99 -9.72 1.82
N ARG A 520 -5.78 -10.10 0.81
CA ARG A 520 -7.23 -9.97 0.79
C ARG A 520 -7.91 -10.88 1.82
N ARG A 521 -7.40 -12.10 2.02
CA ARG A 521 -7.86 -13.02 3.07
C ARG A 521 -7.58 -12.49 4.48
N ARG A 522 -6.40 -11.91 4.71
CA ARG A 522 -6.07 -11.22 5.96
C ARG A 522 -6.96 -9.99 6.13
N PHE A 523 -7.11 -9.14 5.11
CA PHE A 523 -7.89 -7.90 5.18
C PHE A 523 -9.38 -8.15 5.46
N THR A 524 -10.03 -9.09 4.76
CA THR A 524 -11.42 -9.52 5.05
C THR A 524 -11.62 -10.04 6.48
N SER A 525 -10.56 -10.58 7.10
CA SER A 525 -10.59 -11.03 8.50
C SER A 525 -10.27 -9.91 9.51
N LEU A 526 -9.51 -8.89 9.10
CA LEU A 526 -9.09 -7.75 9.91
C LEU A 526 -10.07 -6.56 9.86
N LEU A 527 -11.00 -6.54 8.90
CA LEU A 527 -11.96 -5.45 8.70
C LEU A 527 -12.86 -5.14 9.92
N SER A 528 -13.09 -6.10 10.80
CA SER A 528 -13.89 -5.95 12.02
C SER A 528 -13.11 -5.39 13.22
N TYR A 529 -11.78 -5.27 13.11
CA TYR A 529 -10.91 -4.73 14.15
C TYR A 529 -10.73 -3.21 13.95
N ASP A 530 -9.50 -2.68 13.93
CA ASP A 530 -9.27 -1.23 13.84
C ASP A 530 -9.74 -0.62 12.50
N PHE A 531 -9.79 -1.45 11.44
CA PHE A 531 -10.32 -1.08 10.12
C PHE A 531 -11.86 -0.95 10.08
N SER A 532 -12.58 -1.25 11.16
CA SER A 532 -14.04 -1.01 11.26
C SER A 532 -14.41 0.47 11.14
N LYS A 533 -13.44 1.36 11.44
CA LYS A 533 -13.52 2.82 11.31
C LYS A 533 -13.33 3.33 9.87
N PHE A 534 -12.96 2.47 8.93
CA PHE A 534 -12.72 2.88 7.55
C PHE A 534 -14.03 3.25 6.86
N PRO A 535 -14.04 4.31 6.00
CA PRO A 535 -15.15 4.55 5.12
C PRO A 535 -15.45 3.31 4.28
N CYS A 536 -16.71 2.92 4.18
CA CYS A 536 -17.19 1.80 3.40
C CYS A 536 -16.70 1.87 1.95
N ALA A 537 -16.66 3.07 1.35
CA ALA A 537 -16.13 3.28 0.00
C ALA A 537 -14.63 2.90 -0.15
N LEU A 538 -13.82 3.12 0.89
CA LEU A 538 -12.40 2.73 0.93
C LEU A 538 -12.24 1.23 1.13
N ALA A 539 -13.00 0.64 2.06
CA ALA A 539 -13.02 -0.80 2.29
C ALA A 539 -13.48 -1.57 1.03
N LEU A 540 -14.48 -1.04 0.31
CA LEU A 540 -14.89 -1.55 -1.00
C LEU A 540 -13.80 -1.43 -2.05
N GLY A 541 -13.13 -0.27 -2.15
CA GLY A 541 -12.03 -0.06 -3.10
C GLY A 541 -10.89 -1.07 -2.93
N LEU A 542 -10.54 -1.38 -1.69
CA LEU A 542 -9.50 -2.37 -1.34
C LEU A 542 -9.95 -3.83 -1.56
N LEU A 543 -11.26 -4.11 -1.55
CA LEU A 543 -11.82 -5.43 -1.82
C LEU A 543 -12.25 -5.64 -3.28
N SER A 544 -12.32 -4.57 -4.06
CA SER A 544 -12.60 -4.61 -5.49
C SER A 544 -11.33 -4.85 -6.28
N ASP A 545 -11.19 -6.06 -6.83
CA ASP A 545 -10.45 -6.21 -8.08
C ASP A 545 -11.29 -5.57 -9.18
N GLU A 546 -11.20 -4.25 -9.32
CA GLU A 546 -11.58 -3.62 -10.57
C GLU A 546 -10.45 -3.85 -11.58
N SER A 547 -10.52 -5.01 -12.23
CA SER A 547 -10.26 -5.14 -13.66
C SER A 547 -11.30 -4.33 -14.48
N ALA A 548 -11.59 -3.09 -14.07
CA ALA A 548 -12.37 -2.10 -14.79
C ALA A 548 -11.50 -1.49 -15.91
N GLY A 549 -11.06 -2.37 -16.79
CA GLY A 549 -10.30 -2.11 -18.00
C GLY A 549 -10.82 -3.06 -19.06
N SER A 550 -11.88 -2.63 -19.75
CA SER A 550 -12.42 -3.31 -20.91
C SER A 550 -11.33 -3.50 -21.97
N ASN A 551 -10.90 -4.74 -22.19
CA ASN A 551 -10.35 -5.25 -23.43
C ASN A 551 -10.73 -6.73 -23.48
N GLU A 552 -11.50 -7.13 -24.49
CA GLU A 552 -12.03 -8.50 -24.61
C GLU A 552 -10.95 -9.52 -25.06
N ASP A 553 -9.74 -9.04 -25.41
CA ASP A 553 -8.67 -9.82 -26.03
C ASP A 553 -7.57 -10.33 -25.06
N GLU A 554 -7.46 -9.79 -23.83
CA GLU A 554 -6.62 -10.41 -22.81
C GLU A 554 -7.40 -11.58 -22.18
N LYS A 555 -7.15 -12.79 -22.71
CA LYS A 555 -7.60 -14.08 -22.14
C LYS A 555 -7.62 -13.96 -20.62
N GLN A 556 -8.80 -14.14 -20.02
CA GLN A 556 -9.05 -14.01 -18.59
C GLN A 556 -7.82 -14.40 -17.76
N LEU A 557 -7.04 -13.39 -17.34
CA LEU A 557 -6.01 -13.52 -16.33
C LEU A 557 -6.74 -13.68 -14.99
N THR A 558 -7.38 -14.85 -14.86
CA THR A 558 -7.81 -15.40 -13.60
C THR A 558 -6.62 -15.34 -12.68
N LEU A 559 -6.72 -14.57 -11.59
CA LEU A 559 -5.72 -14.54 -10.51
C LEU A 559 -5.18 -15.95 -10.34
N HIS A 560 -3.87 -16.15 -10.55
CA HIS A 560 -3.29 -17.48 -10.46
C HIS A 560 -3.66 -18.06 -9.10
N ARG A 561 -4.35 -19.21 -9.14
CA ARG A 561 -5.43 -19.50 -8.19
C ARG A 561 -4.95 -19.39 -6.75
N SER A 562 -5.48 -18.39 -6.04
CA SER A 562 -5.56 -18.46 -4.59
C SER A 562 -6.11 -19.83 -4.17
N ALA A 563 -5.68 -20.35 -3.02
CA ALA A 563 -5.99 -21.71 -2.56
C ALA A 563 -7.49 -21.95 -2.21
N THR A 564 -8.41 -21.16 -2.76
CA THR A 564 -9.86 -21.30 -2.68
C THR A 564 -10.46 -21.16 -4.09
N GLY A 565 -10.79 -22.29 -4.72
CA GLY A 565 -11.62 -22.30 -5.92
C GLY A 565 -13.08 -21.93 -5.63
N GLU A 566 -13.95 -22.14 -6.62
CA GLU A 566 -15.40 -22.13 -6.42
C GLU A 566 -15.76 -22.98 -5.18
N ILE A 567 -16.74 -22.52 -4.40
CA ILE A 567 -17.11 -23.24 -3.18
C ILE A 567 -17.70 -24.61 -3.52
N SER A 568 -17.05 -25.68 -3.02
CA SER A 568 -17.61 -27.03 -3.15
C SER A 568 -18.81 -27.19 -2.21
N PRO A 569 -19.81 -28.03 -2.55
CA PRO A 569 -20.96 -28.23 -1.67
C PRO A 569 -20.59 -28.80 -0.29
N ALA A 570 -19.53 -29.61 -0.23
CA ALA A 570 -18.98 -30.12 1.03
C ALA A 570 -18.43 -29.00 1.95
N GLU A 571 -17.76 -28.00 1.39
CA GLU A 571 -17.32 -26.82 2.17
C GLU A 571 -18.50 -25.92 2.55
N LEU A 572 -19.51 -25.78 1.68
CA LEU A 572 -20.73 -25.04 2.00
C LEU A 572 -21.43 -25.62 3.23
N ALA A 573 -21.51 -26.95 3.33
CA ALA A 573 -22.04 -27.67 4.50
C ALA A 573 -21.21 -27.50 5.79
N MET A 574 -19.92 -27.15 5.69
CA MET A 574 -19.10 -26.78 6.86
C MET A 574 -19.34 -25.33 7.32
N VAL A 575 -19.83 -24.45 6.42
CA VAL A 575 -20.03 -23.02 6.69
C VAL A 575 -21.48 -22.69 7.07
N LEU A 576 -22.46 -23.42 6.53
CA LEU A 576 -23.90 -23.20 6.76
C LEU A 576 -24.60 -24.53 7.07
N THR A 577 -25.41 -24.54 8.13
CA THR A 577 -26.27 -25.71 8.42
C THR A 577 -27.56 -25.66 7.59
N PRO A 578 -28.28 -26.80 7.44
CA PRO A 578 -29.62 -26.81 6.83
C PRO A 578 -30.66 -25.95 7.57
N TYR A 579 -30.42 -25.59 8.83
CA TYR A 579 -31.27 -24.66 9.58
C TYR A 579 -30.99 -23.21 9.21
N ASP A 580 -29.75 -22.87 8.87
CA ASP A 580 -29.36 -21.52 8.45
C ASP A 580 -29.92 -21.17 7.08
N ALA A 581 -29.94 -22.13 6.14
CA ALA A 581 -30.65 -21.99 4.88
C ALA A 581 -32.16 -21.69 5.09
N LYS A 582 -32.80 -22.35 6.07
CA LYS A 582 -34.20 -22.06 6.44
C LYS A 582 -34.37 -20.67 7.06
N ARG A 583 -33.45 -20.22 7.91
CA ARG A 583 -33.45 -18.86 8.50
C ARG A 583 -33.33 -17.79 7.42
N LEU A 584 -32.37 -17.94 6.50
CA LEU A 584 -32.20 -17.05 5.33
C LEU A 584 -33.46 -17.04 4.45
N LYS A 585 -34.11 -18.19 4.24
CA LYS A 585 -35.38 -18.30 3.49
C LYS A 585 -36.56 -17.61 4.18
N SER A 586 -36.64 -17.66 5.51
CA SER A 586 -37.66 -16.93 6.28
C SER A 586 -37.44 -15.41 6.25
N TYR A 587 -36.20 -14.95 6.35
CA TYR A 587 -35.85 -13.53 6.20
C TYR A 587 -36.11 -13.04 4.76
N ALA A 588 -35.71 -13.80 3.74
CA ALA A 588 -35.99 -13.49 2.33
C ALA A 588 -37.49 -13.37 2.02
N LYS A 589 -38.35 -14.06 2.78
CA LYS A 589 -39.83 -13.94 2.73
C LYS A 589 -40.40 -12.80 3.58
N ASN A 590 -39.57 -11.98 4.22
CA ASN A 590 -39.95 -10.89 5.13
C ASN A 590 -40.78 -11.36 6.35
N MET A 591 -40.65 -12.62 6.77
CA MET A 591 -41.39 -13.15 7.94
C MET A 591 -40.66 -12.92 9.27
N VAL A 592 -39.41 -12.46 9.20
CA VAL A 592 -38.44 -12.43 10.30
C VAL A 592 -37.56 -11.19 10.12
N ASP A 593 -37.13 -10.59 11.24
CA ASP A 593 -36.23 -9.43 11.24
C ASP A 593 -34.75 -9.81 11.04
N TYR A 594 -33.92 -8.86 10.58
CA TYR A 594 -32.54 -9.12 10.16
C TYR A 594 -31.65 -9.64 11.30
N HIS A 595 -31.95 -9.28 12.56
CA HIS A 595 -31.26 -9.79 13.75
C HIS A 595 -31.15 -11.33 13.80
N MET A 596 -32.13 -12.06 13.25
CA MET A 596 -32.10 -13.53 13.20
C MET A 596 -31.20 -14.12 12.11
N ILE A 597 -30.49 -13.30 11.33
CA ILE A 597 -29.49 -13.75 10.35
C ILE A 597 -28.13 -13.04 10.46
N VAL A 598 -27.95 -12.11 11.41
CA VAL A 598 -26.71 -11.30 11.56
C VAL A 598 -25.46 -12.17 11.72
N ASP A 599 -25.56 -13.26 12.48
CA ASP A 599 -24.52 -14.27 12.67
C ASP A 599 -24.04 -14.94 11.37
N LEU A 600 -24.90 -15.02 10.35
CA LEU A 600 -24.59 -15.64 9.06
C LEU A 600 -23.93 -14.65 8.08
N ILE A 601 -24.16 -13.35 8.23
CA ILE A 601 -23.70 -12.31 7.30
C ILE A 601 -22.17 -12.31 7.15
N PRO A 602 -21.33 -12.39 8.21
CA PRO A 602 -19.88 -12.39 8.05
C PRO A 602 -19.36 -13.56 7.21
N SER A 603 -19.98 -14.73 7.31
CA SER A 603 -19.61 -15.89 6.49
C SER A 603 -20.01 -15.71 5.02
N LEU A 604 -21.23 -15.23 4.76
CA LEU A 604 -21.69 -14.91 3.39
C LEU A 604 -20.85 -13.80 2.75
N ALA A 605 -20.51 -12.76 3.52
CA ALA A 605 -19.66 -11.66 3.09
C ALA A 605 -18.24 -12.13 2.75
N ARG A 606 -17.62 -12.99 3.60
CA ARG A 606 -16.31 -13.59 3.29
C ARG A 606 -16.35 -14.42 2.01
N LEU A 607 -17.37 -15.26 1.80
CA LEU A 607 -17.48 -16.07 0.57
C LEU A 607 -17.59 -15.19 -0.69
N TYR A 608 -18.35 -14.10 -0.62
CA TYR A 608 -18.48 -13.15 -1.72
C TYR A 608 -17.18 -12.36 -1.98
N PHE A 609 -16.60 -11.76 -0.94
CA PHE A 609 -15.40 -10.91 -1.08
C PHE A 609 -14.08 -11.69 -1.26
N LEU A 610 -14.11 -13.02 -1.14
CA LEU A 610 -13.04 -13.92 -1.59
C LEU A 610 -13.33 -14.56 -2.96
N GLN A 611 -14.31 -14.03 -3.72
CA GLN A 611 -14.67 -14.49 -5.07
C GLN A 611 -15.05 -15.99 -5.19
N ARG A 612 -15.42 -16.64 -4.08
CA ARG A 612 -15.84 -18.06 -4.07
C ARG A 612 -17.22 -18.31 -4.69
N LEU A 613 -17.95 -17.23 -5.00
CA LEU A 613 -19.27 -17.20 -5.62
C LEU A 613 -19.23 -16.34 -6.91
N PRO A 614 -18.51 -16.78 -7.97
CA PRO A 614 -18.21 -15.93 -9.13
C PRO A 614 -19.46 -15.52 -9.95
N GLN A 615 -20.54 -16.31 -9.88
CA GLN A 615 -21.78 -16.04 -10.61
C GLN A 615 -22.64 -14.92 -9.99
N MET A 616 -22.34 -14.48 -8.78
CA MET A 616 -23.17 -13.50 -8.08
C MET A 616 -22.66 -12.06 -8.27
N SER A 617 -23.41 -11.22 -8.99
CA SER A 617 -23.18 -9.77 -9.04
C SER A 617 -24.09 -9.02 -8.06
N LEU A 618 -23.49 -8.12 -7.26
CA LEU A 618 -24.20 -7.22 -6.34
C LEU A 618 -23.98 -5.77 -6.78
N SER A 619 -25.00 -4.91 -6.67
CA SER A 619 -24.83 -3.48 -6.95
C SER A 619 -23.89 -2.82 -5.93
N TYR A 620 -23.32 -1.65 -6.26
CA TYR A 620 -22.40 -0.93 -5.36
C TYR A 620 -22.98 -0.77 -3.94
N LEU A 621 -24.23 -0.32 -3.81
CA LEU A 621 -24.91 -0.19 -2.51
C LEU A 621 -25.14 -1.54 -1.81
N GLN A 622 -25.42 -2.62 -2.55
CA GLN A 622 -25.54 -3.97 -1.96
C GLN A 622 -24.18 -4.47 -1.43
N ARG A 623 -23.09 -4.20 -2.16
CA ARG A 623 -21.72 -4.50 -1.72
C ARG A 623 -21.35 -3.67 -0.50
N ALA A 624 -21.70 -2.38 -0.49
CA ALA A 624 -21.46 -1.46 0.62
C ALA A 624 -22.08 -1.97 1.92
N ILE A 625 -23.38 -2.24 1.90
CA ILE A 625 -24.12 -2.79 3.05
C ILE A 625 -23.50 -4.12 3.51
N LEU A 626 -23.08 -4.98 2.58
CA LEU A 626 -22.46 -6.28 2.91
C LEU A 626 -21.06 -6.13 3.55
N VAL A 627 -20.25 -5.14 3.16
CA VAL A 627 -18.99 -4.83 3.85
C VAL A 627 -19.26 -4.26 5.24
N SER A 628 -20.07 -3.20 5.33
CA SER A 628 -20.29 -2.51 6.60
C SER A 628 -20.96 -3.40 7.66
N LEU A 629 -22.05 -4.08 7.30
CA LEU A 629 -22.79 -4.94 8.22
C LEU A 629 -22.09 -6.30 8.44
N GLY A 630 -21.46 -6.85 7.39
CA GLY A 630 -20.91 -8.22 7.39
C GLY A 630 -19.43 -8.33 7.76
N LEU A 631 -18.58 -7.38 7.35
CA LEU A 631 -17.13 -7.43 7.58
C LEU A 631 -16.63 -6.38 8.59
N GLN A 632 -17.22 -5.19 8.62
CA GLN A 632 -16.88 -4.14 9.60
C GLN A 632 -17.73 -4.19 10.87
N HIS A 633 -18.82 -4.97 10.87
CA HIS A 633 -19.77 -5.13 11.98
C HIS A 633 -20.40 -3.79 12.47
N GLN A 634 -20.61 -2.83 11.55
CA GLN A 634 -21.23 -1.54 11.84
C GLN A 634 -22.75 -1.66 12.04
N SER A 635 -23.33 -0.78 12.86
CA SER A 635 -24.78 -0.69 13.02
C SER A 635 -25.46 -0.04 11.81
N VAL A 636 -26.75 -0.31 11.62
CA VAL A 636 -27.54 0.26 10.52
C VAL A 636 -27.59 1.80 10.59
N ASP A 637 -27.54 2.38 11.79
CA ASP A 637 -27.52 3.84 11.98
C ASP A 637 -26.24 4.49 11.44
N VAL A 638 -25.08 3.86 11.66
CA VAL A 638 -23.79 4.32 11.10
C VAL A 638 -23.81 4.22 9.58
N ILE A 639 -24.34 3.12 9.03
CA ILE A 639 -24.48 2.92 7.58
C ILE A 639 -25.44 3.96 6.97
N GLN A 640 -26.53 4.30 7.67
CA GLN A 640 -27.45 5.36 7.25
C GLN A 640 -26.76 6.74 7.21
N GLN A 641 -25.95 7.07 8.22
CA GLN A 641 -25.20 8.32 8.25
C GLN A 641 -24.12 8.38 7.16
N GLU A 642 -23.40 7.29 6.92
CA GLU A 642 -22.32 7.26 5.93
C GLU A 642 -22.82 7.26 4.48
N LEU A 643 -23.81 6.41 4.16
CA LEU A 643 -24.36 6.31 2.80
C LEU A 643 -25.41 7.38 2.49
N ASN A 644 -25.90 8.11 3.50
CA ASN A 644 -27.00 9.08 3.40
C ASN A 644 -28.28 8.45 2.79
N VAL A 645 -28.58 7.20 3.15
CA VAL A 645 -29.74 6.42 2.68
C VAL A 645 -30.59 5.99 3.89
N PRO A 646 -31.92 6.22 3.89
CA PRO A 646 -32.78 5.82 5.01
C PRO A 646 -32.73 4.31 5.34
N SER A 647 -32.73 3.96 6.61
CA SER A 647 -32.70 2.58 7.15
C SER A 647 -33.66 1.61 6.45
N ASN A 648 -34.90 2.02 6.20
CA ASN A 648 -35.90 1.22 5.48
C ASN A 648 -35.44 0.81 4.06
N GLN A 649 -34.74 1.71 3.35
CA GLN A 649 -34.20 1.43 2.02
C GLN A 649 -32.95 0.55 2.10
N LEU A 650 -32.09 0.76 3.10
CA LEU A 650 -30.93 -0.11 3.37
C LEU A 650 -31.36 -1.56 3.63
N LEU A 651 -32.33 -1.78 4.52
CA LEU A 651 -32.86 -3.12 4.81
C LEU A 651 -33.55 -3.77 3.59
N ALA A 652 -34.24 -2.98 2.75
CA ALA A 652 -34.81 -3.49 1.50
C ALA A 652 -33.74 -3.89 0.47
N LEU A 653 -32.64 -3.13 0.36
CA LEU A 653 -31.49 -3.49 -0.50
C LEU A 653 -30.73 -4.71 0.03
N PHE A 654 -30.59 -4.82 1.36
CA PHE A 654 -30.01 -5.98 2.04
C PHE A 654 -30.84 -7.24 1.82
N ASN A 655 -32.17 -7.18 1.97
CA ASN A 655 -33.05 -8.31 1.67
C ASN A 655 -32.92 -8.77 0.20
N LYS A 656 -32.81 -7.83 -0.76
CA LYS A 656 -32.51 -8.17 -2.17
C LYS A 656 -31.14 -8.85 -2.35
N ALA A 657 -30.13 -8.52 -1.54
CA ALA A 657 -28.85 -9.22 -1.56
C ALA A 657 -28.96 -10.64 -0.96
N VAL A 658 -29.64 -10.80 0.18
CA VAL A 658 -29.89 -12.11 0.80
C VAL A 658 -30.67 -13.05 -0.13
N ARG A 659 -31.64 -12.54 -0.90
CA ARG A 659 -32.34 -13.33 -1.94
C ARG A 659 -31.39 -13.88 -3.02
N LYS A 660 -30.38 -13.10 -3.44
CA LYS A 660 -29.36 -13.56 -4.41
C LYS A 660 -28.46 -14.64 -3.80
N PHE A 661 -27.99 -14.45 -2.56
CA PHE A 661 -27.26 -15.48 -1.82
C PHE A 661 -28.06 -16.77 -1.70
N LEU A 662 -29.34 -16.68 -1.31
CA LEU A 662 -30.22 -17.84 -1.18
C LEU A 662 -30.36 -18.61 -2.50
N GLY A 663 -30.59 -17.93 -3.62
CA GLY A 663 -30.68 -18.58 -4.93
C GLY A 663 -29.40 -19.32 -5.34
N GLN A 664 -28.22 -18.77 -5.02
CA GLN A 664 -26.93 -19.43 -5.27
C GLN A 664 -26.70 -20.63 -4.34
N ILE A 665 -27.07 -20.51 -3.06
CA ILE A 665 -27.02 -21.61 -2.09
C ILE A 665 -27.96 -22.74 -2.51
N GLU A 666 -29.19 -22.42 -2.92
CA GLU A 666 -30.17 -23.41 -3.40
C GLU A 666 -29.65 -24.13 -4.66
N GLN A 667 -29.05 -23.43 -5.62
CA GLN A 667 -28.40 -24.04 -6.80
C GLN A 667 -27.21 -24.95 -6.45
N LEU A 668 -26.40 -24.59 -5.47
CA LEU A 668 -25.27 -25.43 -5.03
C LEU A 668 -25.75 -26.67 -4.27
N MET A 669 -26.80 -26.54 -3.45
CA MET A 669 -27.42 -27.69 -2.77
C MET A 669 -28.16 -28.61 -3.75
N GLU A 670 -28.78 -28.07 -4.80
CA GLU A 670 -29.42 -28.85 -5.86
C GLU A 670 -28.38 -29.68 -6.63
N LYS A 671 -27.27 -29.07 -7.05
CA LYS A 671 -26.12 -29.79 -7.66
C LYS A 671 -25.59 -30.91 -6.76
N GLN A 672 -25.48 -30.67 -5.45
CA GLN A 672 -25.03 -31.71 -4.51
C GLN A 672 -26.00 -32.90 -4.49
N LEU A 673 -27.32 -32.66 -4.49
CA LEU A 673 -28.33 -33.72 -4.54
C LEU A 673 -28.31 -34.46 -5.88
N GLU A 674 -28.03 -33.77 -6.99
CA GLU A 674 -27.81 -34.40 -8.30
C GLU A 674 -26.56 -35.30 -8.30
N GLU A 675 -25.43 -34.84 -7.73
CA GLU A 675 -24.21 -35.63 -7.60
C GLU A 675 -24.39 -36.83 -6.65
N GLU A 676 -25.04 -36.65 -5.50
CA GLU A 676 -25.33 -37.71 -4.55
C GLU A 676 -26.31 -38.74 -5.13
N THR A 677 -27.34 -38.33 -5.87
CA THR A 677 -28.26 -39.26 -6.53
C THR A 677 -27.67 -39.92 -7.78
N ALA A 678 -26.76 -39.26 -8.50
CA ALA A 678 -26.00 -39.90 -9.57
C ALA A 678 -25.02 -40.94 -9.02
N ASN A 679 -24.37 -40.66 -7.90
CA ASN A 679 -23.49 -41.61 -7.22
C ASN A 679 -24.26 -42.77 -6.59
N SER A 680 -25.44 -42.52 -5.98
CA SER A 680 -26.28 -43.59 -5.45
C SER A 680 -26.89 -44.47 -6.55
N LYS A 681 -27.24 -43.90 -7.72
CA LYS A 681 -27.62 -44.67 -8.91
C LYS A 681 -26.48 -45.54 -9.43
N LYS A 682 -25.27 -45.00 -9.59
CA LYS A 682 -24.08 -45.80 -9.96
C LYS A 682 -23.81 -46.93 -8.96
N LEU A 683 -23.95 -46.65 -7.66
CA LEU A 683 -23.78 -47.66 -6.61
C LEU A 683 -24.88 -48.73 -6.67
N ALA A 684 -26.12 -48.34 -6.97
CA ALA A 684 -27.25 -49.24 -7.17
C ALA A 684 -27.14 -50.07 -8.46
N GLU A 685 -26.58 -49.52 -9.55
CA GLU A 685 -26.28 -50.25 -10.78
C GLU A 685 -25.18 -51.31 -10.54
N VAL A 686 -24.10 -50.95 -9.83
CA VAL A 686 -23.04 -51.90 -9.43
C VAL A 686 -23.57 -52.96 -8.45
N ALA A 687 -24.48 -52.58 -7.53
CA ALA A 687 -25.17 -53.53 -6.65
C ALA A 687 -26.12 -54.47 -7.42
N ALA A 688 -26.85 -53.97 -8.41
CA ALA A 688 -27.72 -54.78 -9.26
C ALA A 688 -26.92 -55.73 -10.15
N GLN A 689 -25.80 -55.28 -10.72
CA GLN A 689 -24.86 -56.11 -11.48
C GLN A 689 -24.23 -57.22 -10.63
N SER A 690 -24.04 -57.00 -9.32
CA SER A 690 -23.52 -58.03 -8.39
C SER A 690 -24.62 -58.91 -7.77
N GLN A 691 -25.89 -58.50 -7.77
CA GLN A 691 -27.03 -59.35 -7.41
C GLN A 691 -27.54 -60.22 -8.57
N ALA A 692 -27.21 -59.88 -9.82
CA ALA A 692 -27.54 -60.66 -11.01
C ALA A 692 -26.64 -61.89 -11.23
N MET A 693 -26.40 -62.70 -10.19
CA MET A 693 -25.81 -64.03 -10.36
C MET A 693 -26.89 -65.02 -10.83
N ALA A 694 -27.03 -65.16 -12.16
CA ALA A 694 -27.60 -66.37 -12.73
C ALA A 694 -26.59 -67.53 -12.54
N PRO A 695 -27.05 -68.77 -12.24
CA PRO A 695 -26.14 -69.89 -12.03
C PRO A 695 -25.46 -70.26 -13.36
N THR A 696 -24.13 -70.17 -13.40
CA THR A 696 -23.31 -70.68 -14.51
C THR A 696 -23.30 -72.21 -14.48
N GLU A 697 -23.43 -72.84 -15.65
CA GLU A 697 -23.45 -74.31 -15.78
C GLU A 697 -22.05 -74.97 -15.71
N THR A 698 -20.99 -74.17 -15.52
CA THR A 698 -19.59 -74.62 -15.44
C THR A 698 -19.19 -74.94 -14.00
N THR A 699 -18.55 -76.09 -13.79
CA THR A 699 -18.14 -76.51 -12.44
C THR A 699 -16.84 -75.82 -11.99
N LEU A 700 -16.74 -75.50 -10.70
CA LEU A 700 -15.65 -74.70 -10.12
C LEU A 700 -14.23 -75.26 -10.36
N ASP A 701 -14.11 -76.58 -10.56
CA ASP A 701 -12.83 -77.26 -10.87
C ASP A 701 -12.34 -76.98 -12.30
N GLU A 702 -13.22 -76.58 -13.22
CA GLU A 702 -12.90 -76.29 -14.61
C GLU A 702 -12.30 -74.88 -14.74
N GLU A 703 -12.92 -73.88 -14.10
CA GLU A 703 -12.36 -72.52 -13.99
C GLU A 703 -11.02 -72.49 -13.24
N MET A 704 -10.85 -73.29 -12.17
CA MET A 704 -9.54 -73.40 -11.49
C MET A 704 -8.45 -73.98 -12.39
N ARG A 705 -8.78 -74.89 -13.32
CA ARG A 705 -7.81 -75.44 -14.27
C ARG A 705 -7.43 -74.43 -15.35
N GLU A 706 -8.38 -73.68 -15.89
CA GLU A 706 -8.09 -72.61 -16.85
C GLU A 706 -7.29 -71.48 -16.21
N GLY A 707 -7.65 -71.04 -15.00
CA GLY A 707 -6.91 -70.04 -14.23
C GLY A 707 -5.45 -70.44 -13.97
N ALA A 708 -5.22 -71.71 -13.59
CA ALA A 708 -3.88 -72.26 -13.36
C ALA A 708 -3.05 -72.37 -14.66
N GLN A 709 -3.68 -72.59 -15.81
CA GLN A 709 -3.00 -72.55 -17.12
C GLN A 709 -2.67 -71.10 -17.54
N ALA A 710 -3.59 -70.15 -17.33
CA ALA A 710 -3.38 -68.74 -17.62
C ALA A 710 -2.27 -68.09 -16.77
N GLU A 711 -2.14 -68.46 -15.49
CA GLU A 711 -1.00 -68.04 -14.66
C GLU A 711 0.33 -68.61 -15.17
N LYS A 712 0.38 -69.89 -15.54
CA LYS A 712 1.60 -70.51 -16.10
C LYS A 712 2.01 -69.85 -17.41
N ALA A 713 1.07 -69.53 -18.29
CA ALA A 713 1.33 -68.79 -19.51
C ALA A 713 1.92 -67.39 -19.21
N LYS A 714 1.33 -66.64 -18.27
CA LYS A 714 1.85 -65.33 -17.84
C LYS A 714 3.23 -65.41 -17.18
N GLN A 715 3.55 -66.48 -16.45
CA GLN A 715 4.88 -66.71 -15.89
C GLN A 715 5.92 -67.04 -16.98
N GLN A 716 5.56 -67.88 -17.96
CA GLN A 716 6.43 -68.17 -19.12
C GLN A 716 6.68 -66.92 -19.97
N GLN A 717 5.67 -66.08 -20.18
CA GLN A 717 5.79 -64.83 -20.92
C GLN A 717 6.74 -63.83 -20.22
N LYS A 718 6.62 -63.67 -18.89
CA LYS A 718 7.58 -62.87 -18.10
C LYS A 718 9.01 -63.41 -18.14
N LEU A 719 9.18 -64.72 -18.25
CA LEU A 719 10.49 -65.37 -18.43
C LEU A 719 11.07 -65.09 -19.82
N LEU A 720 10.23 -65.10 -20.87
CA LEU A 720 10.63 -64.72 -22.23
C LEU A 720 11.03 -63.25 -22.33
N ASP A 721 10.25 -62.33 -21.74
CA ASP A 721 10.57 -60.90 -21.72
C ASP A 721 11.88 -60.57 -20.96
N SER A 722 12.30 -61.45 -20.04
CA SER A 722 13.56 -61.30 -19.30
C SER A 722 14.82 -61.67 -20.11
N LEU A 723 14.66 -62.30 -21.28
CA LEU A 723 15.76 -62.73 -22.14
C LEU A 723 16.10 -61.65 -23.18
N ASN A 724 17.29 -61.06 -23.07
CA ASN A 724 17.74 -59.98 -23.95
C ASN A 724 18.14 -60.51 -25.36
N LEU A 725 17.14 -60.64 -26.23
CA LEU A 725 17.23 -61.21 -27.58
C LEU A 725 18.10 -60.40 -28.56
N MET A 726 18.45 -59.13 -28.25
CA MET A 726 19.33 -58.30 -29.10
C MET A 726 20.74 -58.88 -29.30
N LYS A 727 21.15 -59.86 -28.48
CA LYS A 727 22.38 -60.65 -28.68
C LYS A 727 22.38 -61.49 -29.96
N TYR A 728 21.21 -61.81 -30.52
CA TYR A 728 21.04 -62.74 -31.65
C TYR A 728 20.52 -62.06 -32.93
N ALA A 729 20.42 -60.73 -32.96
CA ALA A 729 19.99 -59.99 -34.14
C ALA A 729 21.05 -60.08 -35.27
N VAL A 730 20.72 -60.79 -36.35
CA VAL A 730 21.51 -60.81 -37.58
C VAL A 730 21.26 -59.51 -38.33
N ARG A 731 22.32 -58.72 -38.59
CA ARG A 731 22.24 -57.51 -39.42
C ARG A 731 22.59 -57.83 -40.87
N GLY A 732 21.68 -57.52 -41.78
CA GLY A 732 21.86 -57.45 -43.22
C GLY A 732 20.83 -56.48 -43.79
N ASP A 733 21.19 -55.69 -44.79
CA ASP A 733 20.31 -54.68 -45.39
C ASP A 733 19.31 -55.34 -46.34
N ASP A 734 18.13 -54.74 -46.54
CA ASP A 734 16.99 -55.38 -47.25
C ASP A 734 17.35 -55.90 -48.66
N ALA A 735 18.24 -55.21 -49.38
CA ALA A 735 18.71 -55.64 -50.70
C ALA A 735 19.50 -56.97 -50.69
N ASP A 736 20.24 -57.27 -49.62
CA ASP A 736 20.92 -58.57 -49.45
C ASP A 736 19.91 -59.69 -49.12
N TRP A 737 18.76 -59.36 -48.51
CA TRP A 737 17.67 -60.30 -48.23
C TRP A 737 16.82 -60.59 -49.46
N ASP A 738 16.46 -59.57 -50.24
CA ASP A 738 15.69 -59.73 -51.49
C ASP A 738 16.45 -60.57 -52.52
N ALA A 739 17.75 -60.33 -52.70
CA ALA A 739 18.60 -61.13 -53.57
C ALA A 739 18.70 -62.61 -53.12
N ALA A 740 18.58 -62.85 -51.82
CA ALA A 740 18.64 -64.18 -51.22
C ALA A 740 17.28 -64.90 -51.25
N LEU A 741 16.17 -64.15 -51.19
CA LEU A 741 14.80 -64.65 -51.34
C LEU A 741 14.44 -64.97 -52.81
N ALA A 742 14.92 -64.18 -53.77
CA ALA A 742 14.72 -64.43 -55.20
C ALA A 742 15.32 -65.78 -55.68
N GLN A 743 16.30 -66.34 -54.96
CA GLN A 743 16.84 -67.67 -55.25
C GLN A 743 15.99 -68.83 -54.67
N ALA A 744 15.00 -68.55 -53.81
CA ALA A 744 14.22 -69.56 -53.10
C ALA A 744 12.94 -70.01 -53.82
N GLU A 745 12.43 -69.25 -54.81
CA GLU A 745 11.12 -69.53 -55.45
C GLU A 745 11.07 -70.82 -56.29
N ASN A 746 12.20 -71.44 -56.61
CA ASN A 746 12.27 -72.71 -57.36
C ASN A 746 12.62 -73.95 -56.51
N GLY A 747 12.40 -73.87 -55.20
CA GLY A 747 12.22 -75.05 -54.34
C GLY A 747 13.42 -75.45 -53.48
N GLY A 748 13.23 -75.39 -52.15
CA GLY A 748 13.80 -76.37 -51.22
C GLY A 748 15.32 -76.36 -51.00
N ALA A 749 15.98 -75.20 -50.96
CA ALA A 749 17.39 -75.10 -50.54
C ALA A 749 17.63 -73.98 -49.51
N VAL A 750 18.57 -74.19 -48.59
CA VAL A 750 18.84 -73.27 -47.46
C VAL A 750 19.64 -72.06 -47.90
N VAL A 751 19.12 -70.87 -47.62
CA VAL A 751 19.69 -69.57 -47.98
C VAL A 751 20.72 -69.11 -46.94
N GLN A 752 21.88 -68.59 -47.37
CA GLN A 752 22.96 -68.10 -46.49
C GLN A 752 23.42 -66.67 -46.86
N VAL A 753 23.19 -65.70 -45.99
CA VAL A 753 23.68 -64.31 -46.12
C VAL A 753 24.99 -64.13 -45.34
N LYS A 754 26.04 -63.58 -45.98
CA LYS A 754 27.38 -63.43 -45.38
C LYS A 754 27.61 -62.03 -44.82
N SER A 755 27.52 -61.86 -43.49
CA SER A 755 27.80 -60.57 -42.84
C SER A 755 29.28 -60.15 -42.99
N LYS A 756 29.55 -58.97 -43.56
CA LYS A 756 30.89 -58.34 -43.53
C LYS A 756 31.15 -57.71 -42.16
N LYS A 757 32.37 -57.86 -41.64
CA LYS A 757 32.80 -57.39 -40.32
C LYS A 757 33.87 -56.31 -40.47
N GLN A 758 33.63 -55.09 -39.98
CA GLN A 758 34.66 -54.07 -39.75
C GLN A 758 34.61 -53.53 -38.32
N ASN A 759 35.69 -52.88 -37.90
CA ASN A 759 36.14 -52.84 -36.50
C ASN A 759 35.66 -51.64 -35.66
N LYS A 760 35.38 -51.94 -34.39
CA LYS A 760 35.52 -51.13 -33.16
C LYS A 760 35.73 -49.61 -33.28
N THR A 761 34.90 -48.86 -32.55
CA THR A 761 35.37 -47.96 -31.46
C THR A 761 34.28 -47.72 -30.40
N LYS A 762 34.71 -47.45 -29.15
CA LYS A 762 33.85 -47.10 -28.01
C LYS A 762 33.76 -45.58 -27.83
N LYS A 763 32.60 -45.06 -27.42
CA LYS A 763 32.51 -44.06 -26.33
C LYS A 763 31.12 -44.06 -25.68
N GLU A 764 31.08 -43.87 -24.37
CA GLU A 764 29.88 -43.89 -23.52
C GLU A 764 29.48 -42.49 -23.06
N SER A 765 28.19 -42.29 -22.77
CA SER A 765 27.62 -41.43 -21.72
C SER A 765 26.09 -41.68 -21.70
N LYS A 766 25.47 -42.33 -20.70
CA LYS A 766 25.19 -41.90 -19.30
C LYS A 766 24.48 -40.55 -19.27
N GLU A 767 23.26 -40.42 -18.72
CA GLU A 767 22.87 -40.55 -17.30
C GLU A 767 21.33 -40.68 -17.13
N PRO A 768 20.70 -40.64 -15.92
CA PRO A 768 21.08 -41.22 -14.61
C PRO A 768 19.92 -42.02 -13.94
N LYS A 769 20.22 -42.71 -12.82
CA LYS A 769 19.21 -43.21 -11.86
C LYS A 769 19.26 -42.39 -10.56
N LYS A 770 18.11 -42.18 -9.91
CA LYS A 770 18.02 -42.00 -8.45
C LYS A 770 16.86 -42.82 -7.88
N GLU A 771 17.18 -43.76 -6.99
CA GLU A 771 16.22 -44.50 -6.18
C GLU A 771 15.90 -43.72 -4.90
N TYR A 772 14.66 -43.83 -4.42
CA TYR A 772 14.32 -43.60 -3.01
C TYR A 772 13.91 -44.93 -2.37
N LYS A 773 14.52 -45.27 -1.24
CA LYS A 773 14.07 -46.33 -0.33
C LYS A 773 13.86 -45.74 1.05
N HIS A 774 12.70 -46.00 1.64
CA HIS A 774 12.49 -45.82 3.07
C HIS A 774 12.17 -47.18 3.68
N ASN A 775 12.96 -47.60 4.66
CA ASN A 775 12.77 -48.87 5.36
C ASN A 775 12.00 -48.66 6.68
N LYS A 776 11.38 -49.72 7.21
CA LYS A 776 10.56 -49.67 8.45
C LYS A 776 11.37 -50.02 9.71
N ARG A 777 10.77 -49.67 10.86
CA ARG A 777 11.32 -49.71 12.24
C ARG A 777 11.82 -51.09 12.70
N SER A 778 12.80 -51.04 13.60
CA SER A 778 13.31 -52.15 14.43
C SER A 778 12.65 -52.20 15.82
N ALA A 779 12.72 -53.37 16.46
CA ALA A 779 12.64 -53.57 17.91
C ALA A 779 13.38 -54.89 18.24
N ASP A 780 14.26 -54.89 19.24
CA ASP A 780 15.14 -56.02 19.59
C ASP A 780 15.32 -56.14 21.12
N ALA A 781 15.37 -57.38 21.63
CA ALA A 781 15.86 -57.84 22.94
C ALA A 781 15.79 -59.40 22.94
N ASP A 782 16.64 -60.21 23.58
CA ASP A 782 17.82 -60.07 24.46
C ASP A 782 18.65 -61.39 24.30
N GLY A 783 19.92 -61.60 24.70
CA GLY A 783 20.92 -60.79 25.40
C GLY A 783 21.70 -61.66 26.42
N ASP A 784 23.05 -61.65 26.40
CA ASP A 784 23.85 -62.40 27.39
C ASP A 784 25.24 -61.74 27.66
N ARG A 785 25.48 -61.21 28.87
CA ARG A 785 26.42 -61.80 29.87
C ARG A 785 26.81 -60.91 31.06
N LYS A 786 26.54 -61.51 32.24
CA LYS A 786 27.33 -61.51 33.50
C LYS A 786 27.43 -60.26 34.41
N LYS A 787 26.84 -60.46 35.60
CA LYS A 787 26.86 -59.69 36.86
C LYS A 787 28.24 -59.33 37.42
N GLY A 788 28.34 -58.21 38.16
CA GLY A 788 29.59 -57.77 38.82
C GLY A 788 29.54 -56.76 40.01
N LYS A 789 28.51 -56.77 40.87
CA LYS A 789 28.46 -56.16 42.25
C LYS A 789 28.76 -54.64 42.51
N LYS A 790 27.76 -54.00 43.14
CA LYS A 790 27.81 -53.06 44.32
C LYS A 790 28.37 -51.61 44.21
N SER A 791 27.43 -50.68 44.08
CA SER A 791 27.14 -49.52 44.98
C SER A 791 28.15 -48.37 45.23
N LYS A 792 27.75 -47.16 44.80
CA LYS A 792 27.56 -45.92 45.60
C LYS A 792 26.72 -44.95 44.75
N LYS A 793 25.49 -44.60 45.13
CA LYS A 793 25.08 -43.45 45.97
C LYS A 793 25.45 -42.07 45.40
N SER A 794 24.39 -41.29 45.09
CA SER A 794 24.24 -39.82 45.21
C SER A 794 24.16 -39.05 43.89
N LYS A 795 23.32 -38.00 43.68
CA LYS A 795 22.04 -37.46 44.22
C LYS A 795 21.91 -36.05 43.59
N TYR A 796 20.69 -35.55 43.30
CA TYR A 796 20.38 -34.16 42.87
C TYR A 796 20.89 -33.75 41.46
N ALA A 797 20.27 -32.80 40.74
CA ALA A 797 18.97 -32.12 40.84
C ALA A 797 18.57 -31.68 39.39
N ASN A 798 17.29 -31.63 38.99
CA ASN A 798 16.42 -30.43 39.07
C ASN A 798 17.20 -29.11 38.88
N LEU A 799 16.92 -28.29 37.86
CA LEU A 799 15.64 -27.58 37.66
C LEU A 799 15.56 -26.90 36.29
N SER A 800 14.32 -26.49 35.95
CA SER A 800 13.90 -25.46 34.97
C SER A 800 14.42 -25.59 33.55
#